data_AF-A0A815QLI3-F1
#
_entry.id   AF-A0A815QLI3-F1
#
_cell.length_a   1.000
_cell.length_b   1.000
_cell.length_c   1.000
_cell.angle_alpha   90.00
_cell.angle_beta   90.00
_cell.angle_gamma   90.00
#
_symmetry.space_group_name_H-M   'P 1'
#
loop_
_entity.id
_entity.type
_entity.pdbx_description
1 polymer ?
#
loop_
_entity_poly.entity_id
_entity_poly.type
_entity_poly.pdbx_seq_one_letter_code
_entity_poly.pdbx_strand_id
1 'polypeptide(L)'
;MDRDSTNATRLRVNRIALIQQIDVQELVPKLIRARILSVNHDVQYINQGTSRIDRARRLIDCLLTPISIGKESERGERPANWYLLFRSYLLENSSIYGDLVTSLDNTVIRTPAFAQRASEAFADKTNVQRSNEFRNNVNKDLLRTSQPKQINEQQSNSQIKNNQEQTTKIEFDKYEMNKILIQGSFQKVIDNLTYLSQIPAHLFDQLSHSNQSYDHEQLKTEYQVFDDMRRLELINNLMKNEHSLANQCTFDTDVVNKLLIDSNHYHHFYKYFIALSSIYGIHFDRQFLQSFINSLDKQDDLFKIIDKGFQLYHFLYGYGRYELCRQIIERIVQSLTKQVKQQHQQQQQSTIWTYLFRACCALIQVHNQGLEMKDAWARIEAANEISENLKTNSMEIASNDQAWLYFAASQTAYEDANFDASIQYCYKGLKLADKNNHLLIIDLLCSLTQGLTSKWIMNKAQTTAVMAVQYAAKYCGRNSPKYVYALQQLVQYSNEFIQDASTVELAQYTFDRARIIYGYESLVVAHSHRALSKSLITHASTTYSRRSIEDNSSENKYIDSSQIDYIHHANEAYRIAQDWFGVEDNIRLFPFKMSLAHALQARVSSNQNENKDNYFNDAMELLDDCLTIAKDIFGTMSFKVAQVYRLRSATYLSKKMYNEAEQQLNICLQIYKLCLPPNSFHFLVTKASLGLIYKQQGNYEQALTLFQSISSLLDTKSQSFRWINMVLESLIECYTHLEGDKGEGEEHRTSSSLINNASEKVRAELYEWRRTIAKPTDLMSLIHEEPTRTLHQFLHDSTKFQETTDRVHALIHTQLRAKNRIPIPIPTTNTKTHQEA
;
A
#
# COMPACT_ATOMS: atom_id res chain seq x y z
N MET A 1 6.16 -27.47 -20.68
CA MET A 1 6.08 -28.80 -20.02
C MET A 1 5.22 -28.66 -18.79
N ASP A 2 4.36 -29.64 -18.51
CA ASP A 2 3.59 -29.72 -17.26
C ASP A 2 4.55 -29.84 -16.05
N ARG A 3 4.29 -29.13 -14.95
CA ARG A 3 5.19 -29.05 -13.78
C ARG A 3 5.52 -30.44 -13.21
N ASP A 4 4.58 -31.36 -13.30
CA ASP A 4 4.73 -32.74 -12.85
C ASP A 4 5.71 -33.57 -13.70
N SER A 5 5.76 -33.32 -15.01
CA SER A 5 6.73 -33.99 -15.89
C SER A 5 8.17 -33.60 -15.53
N THR A 6 8.39 -32.33 -15.18
CA THR A 6 9.70 -31.82 -14.75
C THR A 6 10.10 -32.43 -13.41
N ASN A 7 9.19 -32.47 -12.43
CA ASN A 7 9.44 -33.07 -11.11
C ASN A 7 9.71 -34.59 -11.20
N ALA A 8 8.96 -35.31 -12.03
CA ALA A 8 9.23 -36.72 -12.29
C ALA A 8 10.61 -36.95 -12.92
N THR A 9 11.06 -36.05 -13.80
CA THR A 9 12.38 -36.13 -14.41
C THR A 9 13.50 -35.94 -13.38
N ARG A 10 13.34 -35.05 -12.38
CA ARG A 10 14.30 -34.88 -11.28
C ARG A 10 14.49 -36.17 -10.47
N LEU A 11 13.39 -36.82 -10.13
CA LEU A 11 13.41 -38.10 -9.41
C LEU A 11 14.03 -39.23 -10.26
N ARG A 12 13.82 -39.23 -11.58
CA ARG A 12 14.43 -40.22 -12.48
C ARG A 12 15.95 -40.07 -12.56
N VAL A 13 16.44 -38.84 -12.69
CA VAL A 13 17.88 -38.56 -12.78
C VAL A 13 18.60 -38.96 -11.48
N ASN A 14 17.99 -38.72 -10.32
CA ASN A 14 18.57 -39.05 -9.01
C ASN A 14 18.12 -40.40 -8.45
N ARG A 15 17.49 -41.25 -9.26
CA ARG A 15 16.83 -42.48 -8.81
C ARG A 15 17.76 -43.40 -8.03
N ILE A 16 19.02 -43.50 -8.44
CA ILE A 16 20.02 -44.37 -7.79
C ILE A 16 20.32 -43.89 -6.37
N ALA A 17 20.63 -42.58 -6.21
CA ALA A 17 20.92 -41.99 -4.90
C ALA A 17 19.70 -42.07 -3.97
N LEU A 18 18.50 -41.81 -4.49
CA LEU A 18 17.24 -41.92 -3.75
C LEU A 18 17.03 -43.35 -3.22
N ILE A 19 17.21 -44.36 -4.07
CA ILE A 19 17.00 -45.77 -3.71
C ILE A 19 17.99 -46.24 -2.64
N GLN A 20 19.22 -45.72 -2.65
CA GLN A 20 20.26 -46.12 -1.70
C GLN A 20 20.09 -45.50 -0.31
N GLN A 21 19.57 -44.27 -0.24
CA GLN A 21 19.57 -43.47 1.00
C GLN A 21 18.22 -43.43 1.70
N ILE A 22 17.09 -43.54 0.98
CA ILE A 22 15.75 -43.37 1.56
C ILE A 22 15.37 -44.49 2.53
N ASP A 23 14.85 -44.10 3.70
CA ASP A 23 14.14 -45.00 4.60
C ASP A 23 12.62 -45.01 4.34
N VAL A 24 12.15 -46.11 3.75
CA VAL A 24 10.75 -46.33 3.38
C VAL A 24 9.84 -46.41 4.60
N GLN A 25 10.32 -46.95 5.72
CA GLN A 25 9.48 -47.15 6.91
C GLN A 25 9.05 -45.82 7.53
N GLU A 26 9.90 -44.80 7.43
CA GLU A 26 9.64 -43.47 7.97
C GLU A 26 8.77 -42.62 7.02
N LEU A 27 9.02 -42.69 5.71
CA LEU A 27 8.41 -41.81 4.73
C LEU A 27 7.00 -42.24 4.30
N VAL A 28 6.71 -43.53 4.21
CA VAL A 28 5.42 -44.03 3.71
C VAL A 28 4.22 -43.53 4.54
N PRO A 29 4.24 -43.58 5.90
CA PRO A 29 3.13 -43.05 6.70
C PRO A 29 2.87 -41.55 6.48
N LYS A 30 3.93 -40.75 6.28
CA LYS A 30 3.82 -39.30 6.03
C LYS A 30 3.20 -39.01 4.66
N LEU A 31 3.62 -39.77 3.64
CA LEU A 31 3.09 -39.62 2.27
C LEU A 31 1.64 -40.09 2.13
N ILE A 32 1.19 -41.04 2.95
CA ILE A 32 -0.23 -41.42 3.05
C ILE A 32 -1.05 -40.26 3.65
N ARG A 33 -0.60 -39.66 4.76
CA ARG A 33 -1.30 -38.52 5.38
C ARG A 33 -1.44 -37.34 4.42
N ALA A 34 -0.42 -37.10 3.60
CA ALA A 34 -0.42 -36.06 2.56
C ALA A 34 -1.24 -36.43 1.30
N ARG A 35 -1.93 -37.58 1.29
CA ARG A 35 -2.68 -38.13 0.14
C ARG A 35 -1.82 -38.31 -1.13
N ILE A 36 -0.51 -38.50 -0.97
CA ILE A 36 0.42 -38.74 -2.07
C ILE A 36 0.45 -40.22 -2.44
N LEU A 37 0.31 -41.15 -1.48
CA LEU A 37 0.25 -42.60 -1.73
C LEU A 37 -1.12 -43.18 -1.36
N SER A 38 -1.57 -44.19 -2.11
CA SER A 38 -2.76 -44.99 -1.78
C SER A 38 -2.45 -46.08 -0.77
N VAL A 39 -3.25 -46.15 0.30
CA VAL A 39 -3.09 -47.13 1.40
C VAL A 39 -3.29 -48.57 0.92
N ASN A 40 -4.26 -48.80 0.04
CA ASN A 40 -4.64 -50.16 -0.37
C ASN A 40 -3.75 -50.70 -1.49
N HIS A 41 -3.31 -49.85 -2.42
CA HIS A 41 -2.58 -50.29 -3.62
C HIS A 41 -1.07 -50.08 -3.49
N ASP A 42 -0.63 -48.84 -3.24
CA ASP A 42 0.79 -48.48 -3.33
C ASP A 42 1.58 -49.09 -2.17
N VAL A 43 0.99 -49.12 -0.98
CA VAL A 43 1.61 -49.75 0.21
C VAL A 43 1.75 -51.26 0.03
N GLN A 44 0.74 -51.93 -0.55
CA GLN A 44 0.84 -53.36 -0.86
C GLN A 44 1.95 -53.63 -1.88
N TYR A 45 2.04 -52.83 -2.94
CA TYR A 45 3.09 -52.94 -3.95
C TYR A 45 4.49 -52.70 -3.38
N ILE A 46 4.65 -51.72 -2.48
CA ILE A 46 5.91 -51.45 -1.77
C ILE A 46 6.28 -52.62 -0.85
N ASN A 47 5.31 -53.15 -0.09
CA ASN A 47 5.54 -54.22 0.88
C ASN A 47 5.87 -55.59 0.26
N GLN A 48 5.54 -55.82 -1.01
CA GLN A 48 5.99 -56.98 -1.77
C GLN A 48 7.52 -57.02 -2.00
N GLY A 49 8.24 -55.92 -1.74
CA GLY A 49 9.69 -55.87 -1.86
C GLY A 49 10.41 -56.70 -0.80
N THR A 50 11.38 -57.52 -1.23
CA THR A 50 12.11 -58.46 -0.37
C THR A 50 13.29 -57.82 0.37
N SER A 51 13.81 -56.69 -0.10
CA SER A 51 14.95 -55.97 0.50
C SER A 51 14.64 -54.48 0.70
N ARG A 52 15.39 -53.80 1.60
CA ARG A 52 15.24 -52.34 1.85
C ARG A 52 15.37 -51.53 0.56
N ILE A 53 16.35 -51.87 -0.27
CA ILE A 53 16.62 -51.22 -1.56
C ILE A 53 15.48 -51.50 -2.55
N ASP A 54 14.93 -52.72 -2.59
CA ASP A 54 13.81 -53.05 -3.48
C ASP A 54 12.51 -52.32 -3.05
N ARG A 55 12.28 -52.17 -1.74
CA ARG A 55 11.17 -51.37 -1.21
C ARG A 55 11.33 -49.89 -1.56
N ALA A 56 12.54 -49.34 -1.46
CA ALA A 56 12.83 -47.95 -1.83
C ALA A 56 12.64 -47.71 -3.34
N ARG A 57 13.08 -48.66 -4.18
CA ARG A 57 12.81 -48.63 -5.63
C ARG A 57 11.33 -48.61 -5.94
N ARG A 58 10.55 -49.50 -5.32
CA ARG A 58 9.09 -49.58 -5.51
C ARG A 58 8.38 -48.31 -5.07
N LEU A 59 8.84 -47.66 -3.98
CA LEU A 59 8.33 -46.36 -3.54
C LEU A 59 8.59 -45.26 -4.58
N ILE A 60 9.81 -45.18 -5.13
CA ILE A 60 10.13 -44.21 -6.18
C ILE A 60 9.32 -44.49 -7.45
N ASP A 61 9.08 -45.76 -7.78
CA ASP A 61 8.22 -46.14 -8.91
C ASP A 61 6.80 -45.61 -8.74
N CYS A 62 6.20 -45.76 -7.54
CA CYS A 62 4.89 -45.18 -7.21
C CYS A 62 4.84 -43.65 -7.34
N LEU A 63 5.92 -42.94 -7.01
CA LEU A 63 5.97 -41.48 -7.14
C LEU A 63 6.06 -41.02 -8.61
N LEU A 64 6.70 -41.82 -9.46
CA LEU A 64 6.96 -41.55 -10.88
C LEU A 64 5.81 -41.91 -11.82
N THR A 65 4.96 -42.84 -11.44
CA THR A 65 3.78 -43.22 -12.22
C THR A 65 2.55 -42.45 -11.71
N PRO A 66 2.03 -41.44 -12.42
CA PRO A 66 0.62 -41.10 -12.27
C PRO A 66 -0.16 -42.35 -12.68
N ILE A 67 -1.04 -42.85 -11.80
CA ILE A 67 -1.80 -44.07 -12.06
C ILE A 67 -2.54 -43.90 -13.40
N SER A 68 -2.33 -44.83 -14.32
CA SER A 68 -3.10 -44.94 -15.55
C SER A 68 -4.59 -45.11 -15.19
N ILE A 69 -5.39 -44.13 -15.61
CA ILE A 69 -6.83 -44.15 -15.86
C ILE A 69 -7.47 -45.52 -15.58
N GLY A 70 -8.33 -45.62 -14.57
CA GLY A 70 -9.21 -46.78 -14.35
C GLY A 70 -9.42 -47.27 -12.91
N LYS A 71 -8.77 -46.70 -11.89
CA LYS A 71 -9.04 -47.01 -10.46
C LYS A 71 -8.93 -45.75 -9.57
N GLU A 72 -9.60 -44.68 -9.98
CA GLU A 72 -9.54 -43.35 -9.35
C GLU A 72 -10.44 -43.20 -8.09
N SER A 73 -11.18 -44.23 -7.69
CA SER A 73 -12.22 -44.08 -6.67
C SER A 73 -11.72 -43.96 -5.22
N GLU A 74 -10.46 -44.29 -4.89
CA GLU A 74 -10.00 -44.38 -3.49
C GLU A 74 -8.93 -43.36 -3.06
N ARG A 75 -8.18 -42.74 -4.00
CA ARG A 75 -7.07 -41.82 -3.66
C ARG A 75 -7.50 -40.34 -3.57
N GLY A 76 -8.54 -39.95 -4.31
CA GLY A 76 -8.75 -38.54 -4.67
C GLY A 76 -7.64 -38.00 -5.58
N GLU A 77 -7.78 -36.77 -6.08
CA GLU A 77 -6.76 -36.13 -6.89
C GLU A 77 -5.45 -35.91 -6.10
N ARG A 78 -4.30 -36.24 -6.71
CA ARG A 78 -2.98 -35.99 -6.12
C ARG A 78 -2.79 -34.48 -5.95
N PRO A 79 -2.32 -33.98 -4.79
CA PRO A 79 -2.08 -32.55 -4.61
C PRO A 79 -1.10 -32.01 -5.66
N ALA A 80 -1.42 -30.86 -6.26
CA ALA A 80 -0.60 -30.23 -7.31
C ALA A 80 0.83 -29.86 -6.83
N ASN A 81 1.05 -29.80 -5.51
CA ASN A 81 2.33 -29.52 -4.87
C ASN A 81 2.99 -30.76 -4.24
N TRP A 82 2.60 -31.98 -4.62
CA TRP A 82 3.09 -33.23 -4.02
C TRP A 82 4.62 -33.33 -3.93
N TYR A 83 5.35 -32.79 -4.91
CA TYR A 83 6.82 -32.84 -4.94
C TYR A 83 7.43 -31.95 -3.85
N LEU A 84 6.82 -30.78 -3.58
CA LEU A 84 7.25 -29.88 -2.51
C LEU A 84 7.00 -30.52 -1.14
N LEU A 85 5.88 -31.23 -0.97
CA LEU A 85 5.58 -31.99 0.25
C LEU A 85 6.54 -33.17 0.45
N PHE A 86 6.84 -33.91 -0.61
CA PHE A 86 7.86 -34.97 -0.56
C PHE A 86 9.24 -34.41 -0.17
N ARG A 87 9.62 -33.27 -0.76
CA ARG A 87 10.87 -32.55 -0.44
C ARG A 87 10.89 -32.05 1.01
N SER A 88 9.80 -31.49 1.53
CA SER A 88 9.76 -31.02 2.92
C SER A 88 9.94 -32.16 3.92
N TYR A 89 9.37 -33.35 3.65
CA TYR A 89 9.55 -34.51 4.51
C TYR A 89 10.99 -35.06 4.52
N LEU A 90 11.74 -34.90 3.42
CA LEU A 90 13.17 -35.22 3.42
C LEU A 90 13.97 -34.20 4.26
N LEU A 91 13.59 -32.92 4.22
CA LEU A 91 14.27 -31.86 4.98
C LEU A 91 14.03 -31.91 6.49
N GLU A 92 12.96 -32.57 6.96
CA GLU A 92 12.75 -32.82 8.40
C GLU A 92 13.95 -33.54 9.04
N ASN A 93 14.61 -34.43 8.29
CA ASN A 93 15.85 -35.10 8.69
C ASN A 93 17.04 -34.61 7.83
N SER A 94 17.27 -33.29 7.85
CA SER A 94 18.34 -32.63 7.09
C SER A 94 19.74 -33.22 7.32
N SER A 95 20.01 -33.79 8.49
CA SER A 95 21.29 -34.45 8.81
C SER A 95 21.58 -35.70 7.96
N ILE A 96 20.54 -36.37 7.45
CA ILE A 96 20.67 -37.60 6.66
C ILE A 96 20.40 -37.34 5.18
N TYR A 97 19.39 -36.50 4.87
CA TYR A 97 18.94 -36.26 3.50
C TYR A 97 19.35 -34.90 2.92
N GLY A 98 20.10 -34.08 3.65
CA GLY A 98 20.52 -32.75 3.19
C GLY A 98 21.22 -32.77 1.84
N ASP A 99 22.21 -33.66 1.68
CA ASP A 99 22.97 -33.83 0.42
C ASP A 99 22.11 -34.39 -0.72
N LEU A 100 21.09 -35.19 -0.39
CA LEU A 100 20.15 -35.75 -1.35
C LEU A 100 19.18 -34.68 -1.88
N VAL A 101 18.70 -33.81 -1.00
CA VAL A 101 17.80 -32.70 -1.36
C VAL A 101 18.54 -31.65 -2.18
N THR A 102 19.78 -31.31 -1.81
CA THR A 102 20.60 -30.39 -2.63
C THR A 102 20.88 -30.97 -4.02
N SER A 103 21.14 -32.28 -4.12
CA SER A 103 21.30 -32.97 -5.42
C SER A 103 20.02 -32.91 -6.28
N LEU A 104 18.85 -33.12 -5.66
CA LEU A 104 17.55 -33.01 -6.34
C LEU A 104 17.27 -31.59 -6.83
N ASP A 105 17.57 -30.57 -6.02
CA ASP A 105 17.34 -29.17 -6.34
C ASP A 105 18.28 -28.68 -7.46
N ASN A 106 19.51 -29.19 -7.48
CA ASN A 106 20.53 -28.85 -8.48
C ASN A 106 20.39 -29.66 -9.79
N THR A 107 19.33 -30.45 -9.95
CA THR A 107 19.14 -31.28 -11.15
C THR A 107 18.66 -30.44 -12.34
N VAL A 108 19.58 -30.17 -13.27
CA VAL A 108 19.30 -29.42 -14.51
C VAL A 108 18.56 -30.32 -15.53
N ILE A 109 17.31 -29.98 -15.85
CA ILE A 109 16.53 -30.67 -16.87
C ILE A 109 16.63 -29.87 -18.18
N ARG A 110 17.45 -30.35 -19.12
CA ARG A 110 17.54 -29.76 -20.46
C ARG A 110 16.38 -30.24 -21.32
N THR A 111 15.52 -29.32 -21.76
CA THR A 111 14.54 -29.60 -22.82
C THR A 111 15.25 -29.68 -24.17
N PRO A 112 15.08 -30.75 -24.97
CA PRO A 112 15.68 -30.80 -26.30
C PRO A 112 15.11 -29.70 -27.20
N ALA A 113 15.98 -29.00 -27.94
CA ALA A 113 15.68 -27.82 -28.75
C ALA A 113 14.59 -28.02 -29.83
N PHE A 114 14.27 -29.27 -30.18
CA PHE A 114 13.19 -29.59 -31.11
C PHE A 114 11.79 -29.23 -30.56
N ALA A 115 11.61 -29.22 -29.23
CA ALA A 115 10.34 -28.85 -28.60
C ALA A 115 10.08 -27.33 -28.57
N GLN A 116 11.15 -26.50 -28.60
CA GLN A 116 11.02 -25.03 -28.64
C GLN A 116 10.56 -24.52 -30.00
N ARG A 117 11.01 -25.13 -31.10
CA ARG A 117 10.55 -24.76 -32.45
C ARG A 117 9.08 -25.15 -32.71
N ALA A 118 8.59 -26.21 -32.07
CA ALA A 118 7.17 -26.56 -32.15
C ALA A 118 6.29 -25.62 -31.32
N SER A 119 6.76 -25.10 -30.18
CA SER A 119 6.01 -24.09 -29.42
C SER A 119 6.01 -22.72 -30.10
N GLU A 120 7.08 -22.33 -30.78
CA GLU A 120 7.15 -21.07 -31.53
C GLU A 120 6.34 -21.11 -32.83
N ALA A 121 6.23 -22.27 -33.49
CA ALA A 121 5.36 -22.44 -34.66
C ALA A 121 3.86 -22.57 -34.31
N PHE A 122 3.50 -22.75 -33.04
CA PHE A 122 2.11 -22.83 -32.55
C PHE A 122 1.71 -21.63 -31.66
N ALA A 123 2.61 -20.70 -31.35
CA ALA A 123 2.33 -19.52 -30.53
C ALA A 123 1.60 -18.38 -31.29
N ASP A 124 1.33 -18.55 -32.59
CA ASP A 124 0.71 -17.50 -33.43
C ASP A 124 -0.80 -17.65 -33.66
N LYS A 125 -1.51 -18.59 -33.00
CA LYS A 125 -2.98 -18.74 -33.17
C LYS A 125 -3.76 -19.23 -31.94
N THR A 126 -3.66 -18.55 -30.80
CA THR A 126 -4.64 -18.75 -29.70
C THR A 126 -5.07 -17.46 -29.02
N ASN A 127 -5.53 -16.50 -29.81
CA ASN A 127 -6.49 -15.48 -29.37
C ASN A 127 -7.82 -15.55 -30.16
N VAL A 128 -8.20 -16.74 -30.65
CA VAL A 128 -9.41 -16.92 -31.51
C VAL A 128 -10.37 -18.02 -31.03
N GLN A 129 -10.16 -18.64 -29.85
CA GLN A 129 -11.07 -19.68 -29.34
C GLN A 129 -11.87 -19.29 -28.09
N ARG A 130 -12.17 -18.00 -27.92
CA ARG A 130 -13.37 -17.54 -27.17
C ARG A 130 -14.37 -16.75 -28.03
N SER A 131 -14.11 -16.59 -29.33
CA SER A 131 -15.09 -16.07 -30.30
C SER A 131 -15.88 -17.16 -31.04
N ASN A 132 -15.63 -18.44 -30.75
CA ASN A 132 -16.24 -19.58 -31.46
C ASN A 132 -17.51 -20.16 -30.82
N GLU A 133 -17.98 -19.65 -29.67
CA GLU A 133 -19.34 -19.92 -29.20
C GLU A 133 -20.42 -19.23 -30.06
N PHE A 134 -20.03 -18.29 -30.93
CA PHE A 134 -20.95 -17.55 -31.80
C PHE A 134 -21.07 -18.09 -33.24
N ARG A 135 -20.29 -19.11 -33.63
CA ARG A 135 -20.21 -19.58 -35.03
C ARG A 135 -20.58 -21.04 -35.27
N ASN A 136 -21.42 -21.60 -34.39
CA ASN A 136 -22.13 -22.87 -34.61
C ASN A 136 -23.18 -22.84 -35.74
N ASN A 137 -23.23 -21.81 -36.57
CA ASN A 137 -24.15 -21.75 -37.71
C ASN A 137 -23.39 -21.40 -38.96
N VAL A 138 -22.85 -22.43 -39.63
CA VAL A 138 -22.89 -22.74 -41.07
C VAL A 138 -22.14 -24.07 -41.15
N ASN A 139 -22.77 -25.15 -40.69
CA ASN A 139 -23.32 -26.18 -41.59
C ASN A 139 -22.45 -26.42 -42.82
N LYS A 140 -22.11 -27.71 -43.00
CA LYS A 140 -22.21 -28.42 -44.27
C LYS A 140 -21.62 -27.65 -45.45
N ASP A 141 -20.46 -28.09 -45.90
CA ASP A 141 -20.44 -28.72 -47.21
C ASP A 141 -19.04 -29.26 -47.55
N LEU A 142 -19.05 -30.43 -48.19
CA LEU A 142 -18.01 -30.93 -49.09
C LEU A 142 -16.71 -31.45 -48.41
N LEU A 143 -16.67 -32.69 -47.92
CA LEU A 143 -16.30 -33.86 -48.76
C LEU A 143 -15.29 -33.53 -49.87
N ARG A 144 -14.02 -33.92 -49.73
CA ARG A 144 -13.33 -34.97 -50.55
C ARG A 144 -11.79 -34.91 -50.46
N THR A 145 -11.20 -36.09 -50.22
CA THR A 145 -10.03 -36.76 -50.87
C THR A 145 -8.91 -35.86 -51.47
N SER A 146 -7.60 -36.11 -51.35
CA SER A 146 -6.83 -37.33 -51.63
C SER A 146 -5.31 -37.14 -51.38
N GLN A 147 -4.65 -38.27 -51.06
CA GLN A 147 -3.25 -38.74 -51.08
C GLN A 147 -2.07 -38.03 -51.89
N PRO A 148 -0.79 -38.48 -51.69
CA PRO A 148 0.46 -37.70 -51.60
C PRO A 148 1.42 -37.81 -52.82
N LYS A 149 2.64 -37.21 -52.77
CA LYS A 149 3.81 -37.57 -53.62
C LYS A 149 5.20 -37.15 -53.06
N GLN A 150 6.20 -37.97 -53.37
CA GLN A 150 7.65 -37.97 -53.03
C GLN A 150 8.52 -37.02 -53.89
N ILE A 151 9.82 -36.82 -53.54
CA ILE A 151 11.04 -37.18 -54.36
C ILE A 151 12.38 -36.56 -53.84
N ASN A 152 13.41 -37.44 -53.75
CA ASN A 152 14.90 -37.38 -53.93
C ASN A 152 15.82 -36.39 -53.18
N GLU A 153 16.82 -36.84 -52.40
CA GLU A 153 18.17 -37.45 -52.67
C GLU A 153 19.29 -36.44 -52.99
N GLN A 154 20.36 -36.44 -52.18
CA GLN A 154 21.77 -36.62 -52.63
C GLN A 154 22.77 -36.73 -51.46
N GLN A 155 23.81 -37.55 -51.69
CA GLN A 155 24.83 -38.07 -50.77
C GLN A 155 26.11 -37.22 -50.70
N SER A 156 26.92 -37.36 -49.64
CA SER A 156 28.36 -37.69 -49.73
C SER A 156 29.00 -37.96 -48.36
N ASN A 157 30.10 -38.73 -48.37
CA ASN A 157 30.60 -39.66 -47.35
C ASN A 157 31.95 -39.23 -46.74
N SER A 158 32.40 -40.03 -45.74
CA SER A 158 33.78 -40.32 -45.25
C SER A 158 34.29 -39.49 -44.05
N GLN A 159 35.03 -40.02 -43.05
CA GLN A 159 35.60 -41.34 -42.74
C GLN A 159 36.05 -41.37 -41.25
N ILE A 160 36.10 -42.56 -40.64
CA ILE A 160 36.53 -42.85 -39.24
C ILE A 160 37.98 -43.37 -39.22
N LYS A 161 38.81 -43.03 -38.21
CA LYS A 161 39.89 -43.92 -37.70
C LYS A 161 40.19 -43.72 -36.20
N ASN A 162 40.42 -44.86 -35.53
CA ASN A 162 40.78 -45.09 -34.11
C ASN A 162 42.29 -44.96 -33.81
N ASN A 163 42.64 -44.80 -32.51
CA ASN A 163 43.67 -45.56 -31.73
C ASN A 163 44.01 -44.80 -30.42
N GLN A 164 43.75 -45.36 -29.24
CA GLN A 164 44.58 -46.20 -28.33
C GLN A 164 45.54 -45.44 -27.37
N GLU A 165 45.59 -45.97 -26.15
CA GLU A 165 46.10 -45.47 -24.85
C GLU A 165 47.64 -45.37 -24.75
N GLN A 166 48.16 -44.49 -23.85
CA GLN A 166 49.03 -44.89 -22.71
C GLN A 166 49.55 -43.70 -21.88
N THR A 167 49.84 -44.03 -20.63
CA THR A 167 50.11 -43.23 -19.41
C THR A 167 51.52 -42.65 -19.27
N THR A 168 51.67 -41.49 -18.61
CA THR A 168 52.81 -41.22 -17.69
C THR A 168 52.43 -40.21 -16.59
N LYS A 169 52.66 -40.62 -15.33
CA LYS A 169 52.64 -39.78 -14.12
C LYS A 169 53.80 -38.78 -14.14
N ILE A 170 53.58 -37.57 -13.63
CA ILE A 170 54.64 -36.62 -13.25
C ILE A 170 54.43 -36.25 -11.78
N GLU A 171 55.45 -36.49 -10.96
CA GLU A 171 55.57 -36.05 -9.56
C GLU A 171 56.23 -34.68 -9.45
N PHE A 172 55.99 -34.07 -8.30
CA PHE A 172 56.12 -32.67 -7.89
C PHE A 172 57.53 -32.06 -7.96
N ASP A 173 57.56 -30.77 -8.30
CA ASP A 173 58.63 -29.85 -7.87
C ASP A 173 58.13 -28.88 -6.79
N LYS A 174 58.96 -28.67 -5.77
CA LYS A 174 58.70 -27.89 -4.56
C LYS A 174 59.02 -26.41 -4.80
N TYR A 175 58.08 -25.54 -4.42
CA TYR A 175 58.27 -24.12 -4.07
C TYR A 175 59.02 -23.23 -5.08
N GLU A 176 58.25 -22.51 -5.90
CA GLU A 176 58.48 -21.07 -6.08
C GLU A 176 57.16 -20.32 -5.95
N MET A 177 57.10 -19.49 -4.90
CA MET A 177 56.05 -18.53 -4.64
C MET A 177 56.08 -17.44 -5.72
N ASN A 178 55.12 -17.51 -6.64
CA ASN A 178 54.52 -16.33 -7.24
C ASN A 178 53.03 -16.62 -7.43
N LYS A 179 52.20 -16.16 -6.49
CA LYS A 179 50.74 -16.14 -6.66
C LYS A 179 50.39 -15.15 -7.77
N ILE A 180 50.52 -15.58 -9.02
CA ILE A 180 49.74 -15.04 -10.11
C ILE A 180 48.35 -15.66 -9.93
N LEU A 181 47.37 -14.84 -9.56
CA LEU A 181 45.96 -15.22 -9.55
C LEU A 181 45.58 -15.68 -10.96
N ILE A 182 45.36 -16.99 -11.11
CA ILE A 182 44.99 -17.61 -12.38
C ILE A 182 43.56 -17.18 -12.71
N GLN A 183 43.45 -16.21 -13.63
CA GLN A 183 42.25 -15.62 -14.21
C GLN A 183 41.21 -16.65 -14.70
N GLY A 184 41.62 -17.90 -14.96
CA GLY A 184 40.75 -18.98 -15.46
C GLY A 184 39.93 -19.76 -14.42
N SER A 185 40.17 -19.59 -13.12
CA SER A 185 39.42 -20.29 -12.07
C SER A 185 38.15 -19.53 -11.64
N PHE A 186 38.24 -18.20 -11.55
CA PHE A 186 37.10 -17.33 -11.25
C PHE A 186 36.05 -17.32 -12.37
N GLN A 187 36.49 -17.30 -13.63
CA GLN A 187 35.60 -17.31 -14.79
C GLN A 187 34.72 -18.57 -14.84
N LYS A 188 35.29 -19.74 -14.51
CA LYS A 188 34.53 -21.01 -14.44
C LYS A 188 33.51 -21.06 -13.31
N VAL A 189 33.75 -20.36 -12.19
CA VAL A 189 32.76 -20.23 -11.11
C VAL A 189 31.63 -19.30 -11.56
N ILE A 190 31.96 -18.19 -12.22
CA ILE A 190 30.98 -17.24 -12.79
C ILE A 190 30.13 -17.90 -13.88
N ASP A 191 30.74 -18.68 -14.78
CA ASP A 191 30.05 -19.37 -15.88
C ASP A 191 29.06 -20.46 -15.39
N ASN A 192 29.23 -20.94 -14.16
CA ASN A 192 28.35 -21.91 -13.51
C ASN A 192 27.29 -21.27 -12.59
N LEU A 193 27.32 -19.95 -12.37
CA LEU A 193 26.37 -19.24 -11.52
C LEU A 193 25.17 -18.75 -12.33
N THR A 194 24.01 -19.35 -12.09
CA THR A 194 22.74 -18.89 -12.69
C THR A 194 22.21 -17.67 -11.94
N TYR A 195 22.02 -16.55 -12.64
CA TYR A 195 21.28 -15.41 -12.10
C TYR A 195 19.80 -15.77 -11.91
N LEU A 196 19.26 -15.37 -10.77
CA LEU A 196 17.87 -15.64 -10.38
C LEU A 196 16.94 -14.46 -10.74
N SER A 197 17.48 -13.24 -10.79
CA SER A 197 16.78 -12.06 -11.28
C SER A 197 16.50 -12.14 -12.78
N GLN A 198 15.24 -11.94 -13.14
CA GLN A 198 14.76 -11.83 -14.51
C GLN A 198 14.33 -10.41 -14.81
N ILE A 199 14.48 -9.99 -16.06
CA ILE A 199 14.03 -8.68 -16.53
C ILE A 199 12.49 -8.67 -16.51
N PRO A 200 11.84 -7.68 -15.86
CA PRO A 200 10.40 -7.52 -15.93
C PRO A 200 9.96 -7.06 -17.35
N ALA A 201 9.77 -8.02 -18.26
CA ALA A 201 9.54 -7.75 -19.70
C ALA A 201 8.41 -6.74 -19.94
N HIS A 202 7.26 -6.89 -19.28
CA HIS A 202 6.12 -6.00 -19.44
C HIS A 202 6.42 -4.54 -19.06
N LEU A 203 7.19 -4.30 -17.98
CA LEU A 203 7.57 -2.94 -17.58
C LEU A 203 8.53 -2.32 -18.59
N PHE A 204 9.52 -3.09 -19.03
CA PHE A 204 10.52 -2.63 -19.99
C PHE A 204 9.88 -2.30 -21.34
N ASP A 205 8.94 -3.14 -21.79
CA ASP A 205 8.16 -2.90 -23.01
C ASP A 205 7.28 -1.65 -22.88
N GLN A 206 6.64 -1.43 -21.73
CA GLN A 206 5.84 -0.22 -21.50
C GLN A 206 6.70 1.05 -21.53
N LEU A 207 7.87 1.02 -20.90
CA LEU A 207 8.79 2.16 -20.88
C LEU A 207 9.40 2.43 -22.27
N SER A 208 9.71 1.38 -23.05
CA SER A 208 10.31 1.54 -24.39
C SER A 208 9.34 2.09 -25.43
N HIS A 209 8.04 1.79 -25.28
CA HIS A 209 6.99 2.26 -26.20
C HIS A 209 6.33 3.57 -25.74
N SER A 210 6.74 4.14 -24.60
CA SER A 210 6.22 5.42 -24.12
C SER A 210 6.75 6.58 -24.97
N ASN A 211 5.90 7.56 -25.29
CA ASN A 211 6.32 8.77 -26.02
C ASN A 211 7.01 9.80 -25.13
N GLN A 212 7.17 9.55 -23.83
CA GLN A 212 7.64 10.53 -22.86
C GLN A 212 9.14 10.40 -22.61
N SER A 213 9.86 11.52 -22.64
CA SER A 213 11.33 11.54 -22.46
C SER A 213 11.77 10.97 -21.11
N TYR A 214 11.02 11.25 -20.05
CA TYR A 214 11.35 10.82 -18.69
C TYR A 214 11.16 9.30 -18.48
N ASP A 215 10.27 8.65 -19.23
CA ASP A 215 10.09 7.20 -19.19
C ASP A 215 11.30 6.47 -19.80
N HIS A 216 11.93 7.07 -20.82
CA HIS A 216 13.18 6.56 -21.37
C HIS A 216 14.38 6.74 -20.43
N GLU A 217 14.38 7.80 -19.62
CA GLU A 217 15.39 7.97 -18.56
C GLU A 217 15.22 6.92 -17.48
N GLN A 218 13.99 6.65 -17.05
CA GLN A 218 13.68 5.56 -16.13
C GLN A 218 14.10 4.20 -16.70
N LEU A 219 13.88 3.94 -18.00
CA LEU A 219 14.33 2.69 -18.62
C LEU A 219 15.86 2.50 -18.48
N LYS A 220 16.64 3.57 -18.62
CA LYS A 220 18.11 3.51 -18.44
C LYS A 220 18.50 3.22 -17.00
N THR A 221 17.85 3.85 -16.02
CA THR A 221 18.12 3.56 -14.60
C THR A 221 17.75 2.12 -14.26
N GLU A 222 16.66 1.60 -14.83
CA GLU A 222 16.21 0.23 -14.62
C GLU A 222 17.20 -0.83 -15.13
N TYR A 223 17.87 -0.58 -16.27
CA TYR A 223 18.97 -1.45 -16.73
C TYR A 223 20.17 -1.42 -15.78
N GLN A 224 20.55 -0.24 -15.28
CA GLN A 224 21.66 -0.11 -14.32
C GLN A 224 21.37 -0.84 -13.01
N VAL A 225 20.16 -0.67 -12.48
CA VAL A 225 19.71 -1.34 -11.25
C VAL A 225 19.69 -2.86 -11.45
N PHE A 226 19.26 -3.34 -12.61
CA PHE A 226 19.28 -4.76 -12.93
C PHE A 226 20.70 -5.36 -12.91
N ASP A 227 21.68 -4.65 -13.50
CA ASP A 227 23.08 -5.08 -13.47
C ASP A 227 23.66 -5.06 -12.04
N ASP A 228 23.31 -4.05 -11.23
CA ASP A 228 23.71 -3.98 -9.83
C ASP A 228 23.07 -5.09 -8.98
N MET A 229 21.82 -5.46 -9.25
CA MET A 229 21.17 -6.61 -8.61
C MET A 229 21.86 -7.94 -8.96
N ARG A 230 22.27 -8.13 -10.22
CA ARG A 230 23.06 -9.30 -10.62
C ARG A 230 24.40 -9.37 -9.89
N ARG A 231 25.07 -8.23 -9.70
CA ARG A 231 26.29 -8.16 -8.89
C ARG A 231 26.04 -8.54 -7.43
N LEU A 232 24.94 -8.07 -6.83
CA LEU A 232 24.57 -8.45 -5.45
C LEU A 232 24.29 -9.95 -5.32
N GLU A 233 23.58 -10.55 -6.29
CA GLU A 233 23.37 -12.01 -6.32
C GLU A 233 24.68 -12.79 -6.46
N LEU A 234 25.58 -12.33 -7.32
CA LEU A 234 26.90 -12.92 -7.50
C LEU A 234 27.69 -12.89 -6.19
N ILE A 235 27.74 -11.73 -5.53
CA ILE A 235 28.40 -11.56 -4.23
C ILE A 235 27.79 -12.52 -3.21
N ASN A 236 26.47 -12.58 -3.09
CA ASN A 236 25.78 -13.48 -2.16
C ASN A 236 26.12 -14.96 -2.43
N ASN A 237 26.22 -15.38 -3.68
CA ASN A 237 26.58 -16.75 -4.04
C ASN A 237 28.04 -17.07 -3.74
N LEU A 238 28.96 -16.15 -4.04
CA LEU A 238 30.39 -16.31 -3.71
C LEU A 238 30.61 -16.42 -2.20
N MET A 239 29.92 -15.57 -1.43
CA MET A 239 29.95 -15.58 0.03
C MET A 239 29.48 -16.90 0.65
N LYS A 240 28.50 -17.56 0.03
CA LYS A 240 28.00 -18.87 0.49
C LYS A 240 28.94 -20.03 0.14
N ASN A 241 29.64 -19.94 -1.00
CA ASN A 241 30.42 -21.04 -1.53
C ASN A 241 31.90 -21.00 -1.10
N GLU A 242 32.46 -19.82 -0.81
CA GLU A 242 33.84 -19.67 -0.36
C GLU A 242 33.96 -19.46 1.15
N HIS A 243 34.48 -20.46 1.86
CA HIS A 243 34.74 -20.39 3.31
C HIS A 243 35.70 -19.27 3.72
N SER A 244 36.60 -18.82 2.83
CA SER A 244 37.50 -17.69 3.07
C SER A 244 36.78 -16.34 3.08
N LEU A 245 35.70 -16.22 2.29
CA LEU A 245 34.91 -15.01 2.19
C LEU A 245 33.73 -15.00 3.14
N ALA A 246 33.28 -16.15 3.68
CA ALA A 246 32.14 -16.26 4.60
C ALA A 246 32.16 -15.27 5.79
N ASN A 247 33.33 -14.78 6.19
CA ASN A 247 33.50 -13.79 7.27
C ASN A 247 33.44 -12.31 6.83
N GLN A 248 33.36 -12.02 5.52
CA GLN A 248 33.29 -10.65 4.99
C GLN A 248 31.84 -10.12 5.01
N CYS A 249 31.66 -8.84 5.34
CA CYS A 249 30.34 -8.22 5.41
C CYS A 249 29.82 -7.87 4.00
N THR A 250 28.68 -8.43 3.59
CA THR A 250 27.97 -8.02 2.35
C THR A 250 27.60 -6.53 2.36
N PHE A 251 27.45 -5.97 3.55
CA PHE A 251 27.07 -4.58 3.82
C PHE A 251 28.12 -3.54 3.43
N ASP A 252 29.40 -3.89 3.34
CA ASP A 252 30.48 -2.93 3.02
C ASP A 252 30.86 -2.91 1.53
N THR A 253 30.06 -3.53 0.67
CA THR A 253 30.32 -3.56 -0.77
C THR A 253 29.94 -2.25 -1.45
N ASP A 254 30.67 -1.90 -2.52
CA ASP A 254 30.41 -0.68 -3.31
C ASP A 254 28.98 -0.63 -3.85
N VAL A 255 28.38 -1.79 -4.16
CA VAL A 255 27.01 -1.87 -4.67
C VAL A 255 26.00 -1.51 -3.58
N VAL A 256 26.20 -2.00 -2.35
CA VAL A 256 25.33 -1.63 -1.22
C VAL A 256 25.50 -0.16 -0.85
N ASN A 257 26.72 0.37 -0.87
CA ASN A 257 26.95 1.80 -0.62
C ASN A 257 26.23 2.66 -1.69
N LYS A 258 26.31 2.30 -2.97
CA LYS A 258 25.56 2.99 -4.05
C LYS A 258 24.05 2.92 -3.84
N LEU A 259 23.54 1.74 -3.47
CA LEU A 259 22.12 1.52 -3.21
C LEU A 259 21.60 2.39 -2.06
N LEU A 260 22.38 2.53 -0.97
CA LEU A 260 21.96 3.25 0.23
C LEU A 260 22.09 4.77 0.14
N ILE A 261 22.95 5.30 -0.74
CA ILE A 261 23.19 6.75 -0.87
C ILE A 261 21.99 7.47 -1.50
N ASP A 262 21.35 6.90 -2.52
CA ASP A 262 20.34 7.62 -3.31
C ASP A 262 18.90 7.25 -2.96
N SER A 263 18.32 8.01 -2.04
CA SER A 263 16.93 7.84 -1.59
C SER A 263 15.87 7.97 -2.68
N ASN A 264 16.13 8.65 -3.79
CA ASN A 264 15.16 8.77 -4.88
C ASN A 264 15.01 7.46 -5.66
N HIS A 265 16.07 6.64 -5.71
CA HIS A 265 16.14 5.46 -6.56
C HIS A 265 15.89 4.14 -5.82
N TYR A 266 15.63 4.19 -4.51
CA TYR A 266 15.36 2.97 -3.71
C TYR A 266 14.24 2.10 -4.30
N HIS A 267 13.19 2.72 -4.84
CA HIS A 267 12.02 2.05 -5.37
C HIS A 267 12.30 1.07 -6.52
N HIS A 268 13.36 1.31 -7.32
CA HIS A 268 13.75 0.41 -8.41
C HIS A 268 14.28 -0.95 -7.91
N PHE A 269 14.93 -0.97 -6.74
CA PHE A 269 15.51 -2.17 -6.17
C PHE A 269 14.45 -3.10 -5.56
N TYR A 270 13.41 -2.52 -4.94
CA TYR A 270 12.42 -3.25 -4.15
C TYR A 270 11.76 -4.41 -4.90
N LYS A 271 11.48 -4.26 -6.20
CA LYS A 271 10.85 -5.33 -7.00
C LYS A 271 11.71 -6.59 -7.08
N TYR A 272 13.02 -6.42 -7.18
CA TYR A 272 13.96 -7.53 -7.22
C TYR A 272 14.11 -8.18 -5.84
N PHE A 273 14.13 -7.38 -4.77
CA PHE A 273 14.14 -7.89 -3.41
C PHE A 273 12.90 -8.73 -3.10
N ILE A 274 11.71 -8.27 -3.52
CA ILE A 274 10.46 -9.01 -3.37
C ILE A 274 10.52 -10.32 -4.14
N ALA A 275 10.86 -10.28 -5.44
CA ALA A 275 10.95 -11.47 -6.28
C ALA A 275 11.94 -12.50 -5.73
N LEU A 276 13.11 -12.05 -5.26
CA LEU A 276 14.13 -12.93 -4.69
C LEU A 276 13.71 -13.54 -3.35
N SER A 277 13.01 -12.77 -2.52
CA SER A 277 12.50 -13.27 -1.25
C SER A 277 11.34 -14.26 -1.42
N SER A 278 10.38 -13.99 -2.30
CA SER A 278 9.16 -14.81 -2.47
C SER A 278 9.41 -16.09 -3.26
N ILE A 279 10.24 -16.04 -4.31
CA ILE A 279 10.48 -17.17 -5.21
C ILE A 279 11.63 -18.06 -4.70
N TYR A 280 12.70 -17.44 -4.20
CA TYR A 280 13.95 -18.13 -3.91
C TYR A 280 14.34 -18.11 -2.42
N GLY A 281 13.56 -17.45 -1.56
CA GLY A 281 13.83 -17.39 -0.11
C GLY A 281 15.07 -16.58 0.26
N ILE A 282 15.55 -15.69 -0.62
CA ILE A 282 16.72 -14.84 -0.35
C ILE A 282 16.27 -13.53 0.28
N HIS A 283 16.56 -13.37 1.57
CA HIS A 283 16.17 -12.21 2.38
C HIS A 283 17.34 -11.23 2.58
N PHE A 284 17.63 -10.40 1.57
CA PHE A 284 18.69 -9.39 1.66
C PHE A 284 18.45 -8.36 2.77
N ASP A 285 17.18 -8.01 3.04
CA ASP A 285 16.77 -7.14 4.14
C ASP A 285 17.28 -7.64 5.51
N ARG A 286 17.11 -8.94 5.80
CA ARG A 286 17.61 -9.56 7.04
C ARG A 286 19.13 -9.71 7.05
N GLN A 287 19.74 -10.01 5.90
CA GLN A 287 21.20 -10.14 5.80
C GLN A 287 21.90 -8.80 6.06
N PHE A 288 21.38 -7.70 5.50
CA PHE A 288 21.92 -6.36 5.75
C PHE A 288 21.81 -5.97 7.21
N LEU A 289 20.68 -6.26 7.87
CA LEU A 289 20.51 -6.04 9.31
C LEU A 289 21.55 -6.81 10.13
N GLN A 290 21.72 -8.12 9.89
CA GLN A 290 22.67 -8.92 10.65
C GLN A 290 24.10 -8.43 10.46
N SER A 291 24.47 -8.08 9.22
CA SER A 291 25.78 -7.53 8.91
C SER A 291 26.00 -6.18 9.59
N PHE A 292 24.99 -5.31 9.62
CA PHE A 292 25.04 -4.02 10.33
C PHE A 292 25.24 -4.21 11.84
N ILE A 293 24.48 -5.11 12.47
CA ILE A 293 24.61 -5.42 13.91
C ILE A 293 26.01 -5.94 14.23
N ASN A 294 26.52 -6.88 13.43
CA ASN A 294 27.86 -7.43 13.60
C ASN A 294 28.96 -6.35 13.48
N SER A 295 28.79 -5.37 12.58
CA SER A 295 29.72 -4.25 12.45
C SER A 295 29.60 -3.28 13.63
N LEU A 296 28.38 -3.00 14.11
CA LEU A 296 28.13 -2.13 15.26
C LEU A 296 28.76 -2.68 16.55
N ASP A 297 28.72 -4.01 16.73
CA ASP A 297 29.31 -4.68 17.90
C ASP A 297 30.84 -4.65 17.91
N LYS A 298 31.49 -4.56 16.74
CA LYS A 298 32.96 -4.45 16.63
C LYS A 298 33.49 -3.06 17.01
N GLN A 299 32.64 -2.04 17.07
CA GLN A 299 32.96 -0.64 17.44
C GLN A 299 34.06 0.07 16.61
N ASP A 300 34.51 -0.49 15.49
CA ASP A 300 35.42 0.18 14.56
C ASP A 300 34.69 1.33 13.86
N ASP A 301 35.19 2.57 13.93
CA ASP A 301 34.59 3.76 13.27
C ASP A 301 33.07 3.95 13.53
N LEU A 302 32.65 3.86 14.79
CA LEU A 302 31.23 3.82 15.21
C LEU A 302 30.29 4.81 14.49
N PHE A 303 30.64 6.10 14.40
CA PHE A 303 29.74 7.10 13.81
C PHE A 303 29.48 6.88 12.31
N LYS A 304 30.47 6.39 11.55
CA LYS A 304 30.26 6.03 10.14
C LYS A 304 29.32 4.84 10.01
N ILE A 305 29.42 3.87 10.92
CA ILE A 305 28.51 2.73 10.97
C ILE A 305 27.10 3.23 11.29
N ILE A 306 26.94 4.12 12.27
CA ILE A 306 25.65 4.72 12.62
C ILE A 306 25.03 5.47 11.42
N ASP A 307 25.81 6.27 10.69
CA ASP A 307 25.33 6.96 9.49
C ASP A 307 24.83 5.96 8.42
N LYS A 308 25.59 4.90 8.14
CA LYS A 308 25.12 3.80 7.28
C LYS A 308 23.87 3.12 7.82
N GLY A 309 23.74 2.99 9.14
CA GLY A 309 22.56 2.47 9.82
C GLY A 309 21.31 3.32 9.58
N PHE A 310 21.44 4.65 9.61
CA PHE A 310 20.34 5.56 9.24
C PHE A 310 19.99 5.48 7.75
N GLN A 311 20.97 5.32 6.86
CA GLN A 311 20.69 5.09 5.43
C GLN A 311 19.94 3.77 5.20
N LEU A 312 20.38 2.69 5.88
CA LEU A 312 19.67 1.41 5.85
C LEU A 312 18.25 1.53 6.43
N TYR A 313 18.08 2.29 7.51
CA TYR A 313 16.77 2.61 8.07
C TYR A 313 15.86 3.27 7.03
N HIS A 314 16.33 4.30 6.33
CA HIS A 314 15.52 4.99 5.32
C HIS A 314 15.14 4.07 4.14
N PHE A 315 16.08 3.23 3.69
CA PHE A 315 15.82 2.21 2.67
C PHE A 315 14.76 1.21 3.12
N LEU A 316 14.92 0.61 4.31
CA LEU A 316 13.97 -0.38 4.82
C LEU A 316 12.62 0.22 5.19
N TYR A 317 12.58 1.49 5.60
CA TYR A 317 11.35 2.21 5.87
C TYR A 317 10.55 2.41 4.58
N GLY A 318 11.22 2.82 3.49
CA GLY A 318 10.60 2.90 2.16
C GLY A 318 10.19 1.53 1.61
N TYR A 319 10.91 0.46 1.99
CA TYR A 319 10.57 -0.92 1.67
C TYR A 319 9.44 -1.50 2.55
N GLY A 320 8.95 -0.79 3.56
CA GLY A 320 7.85 -1.24 4.42
C GLY A 320 8.23 -2.33 5.44
N ARG A 321 9.51 -2.44 5.83
CA ARG A 321 9.99 -3.40 6.85
C ARG A 321 10.18 -2.72 8.21
N TYR A 322 9.10 -2.23 8.80
CA TYR A 322 9.11 -1.38 10.00
C TYR A 322 9.70 -2.06 11.25
N GLU A 323 9.49 -3.37 11.43
CA GLU A 323 10.09 -4.11 12.54
C GLU A 323 11.62 -4.20 12.45
N LEU A 324 12.15 -4.33 11.23
CA LEU A 324 13.60 -4.31 11.02
C LEU A 324 14.15 -2.90 11.27
N CYS A 325 13.43 -1.87 10.83
CA CYS A 325 13.76 -0.47 11.14
C CYS A 325 13.83 -0.22 12.65
N ARG A 326 12.85 -0.72 13.42
CA ARG A 326 12.81 -0.64 14.88
C ARG A 326 14.08 -1.24 15.49
N GLN A 327 14.44 -2.47 15.08
CA GLN A 327 15.62 -3.16 15.58
C GLN A 327 16.92 -2.40 15.30
N ILE A 328 17.07 -1.80 14.12
CA ILE A 328 18.25 -0.98 13.77
C ILE A 328 18.40 0.17 14.76
N ILE A 329 17.32 0.95 14.94
CA ILE A 329 17.39 2.16 15.77
C ILE A 329 17.54 1.81 17.25
N GLU A 330 16.85 0.78 17.75
CA GLU A 330 17.01 0.32 19.14
C GLU A 330 18.45 -0.13 19.43
N ARG A 331 19.11 -0.83 18.48
CA ARG A 331 20.53 -1.20 18.61
C ARG A 331 21.46 0.01 18.60
N ILE A 332 21.20 1.00 17.74
CA ILE A 332 21.94 2.27 17.73
C ILE A 332 21.79 2.98 19.08
N VAL A 333 20.56 3.11 19.60
CA VAL A 333 20.29 3.75 20.89
C VAL A 333 20.99 3.02 22.04
N GLN A 334 20.96 1.68 22.05
CA GLN A 334 21.67 0.87 23.04
C GLN A 334 23.18 1.12 23.01
N SER A 335 23.78 1.19 21.81
CA SER A 335 25.21 1.45 21.63
C SER A 335 25.60 2.86 22.09
N LEU A 336 24.84 3.89 21.66
CA LEU A 336 25.07 5.28 22.06
C LEU A 336 24.90 5.49 23.57
N THR A 337 23.87 4.88 24.18
CA THR A 337 23.63 4.99 25.62
C THR A 337 24.76 4.37 26.45
N LYS A 338 25.39 3.29 25.97
CA LYS A 338 26.58 2.72 26.61
C LYS A 338 27.76 3.71 26.56
N GLN A 339 27.95 4.41 25.45
CA GLN A 339 29.02 5.39 25.33
C GLN A 339 28.83 6.62 26.22
N VAL A 340 27.60 7.12 26.37
CA VAL A 340 27.29 8.21 27.30
C VAL A 340 27.71 7.85 28.74
N LYS A 341 27.57 6.59 29.14
CA LYS A 341 27.98 6.11 30.47
C LYS A 341 29.50 5.96 30.63
N GLN A 342 30.25 5.88 29.53
CA GLN A 342 31.69 5.55 29.52
C GLN A 342 32.61 6.76 29.28
N GLN A 343 32.11 7.91 28.84
CA GLN A 343 32.95 9.05 28.44
C GLN A 343 32.78 10.32 29.30
N HIS A 344 33.93 10.98 29.58
CA HIS A 344 34.06 12.24 30.33
C HIS A 344 34.41 13.47 29.45
N GLN A 345 34.43 13.38 28.11
CA GLN A 345 34.82 14.50 27.22
C GLN A 345 33.61 15.22 26.59
N GLN A 346 33.52 16.54 26.79
CA GLN A 346 32.37 17.38 26.41
C GLN A 346 32.08 17.46 24.88
N GLN A 347 33.09 17.34 24.02
CA GLN A 347 32.90 17.48 22.56
C GLN A 347 32.30 16.26 21.87
N GLN A 348 32.55 15.04 22.36
CA GLN A 348 31.94 13.81 21.82
C GLN A 348 30.50 13.64 22.32
N GLN A 349 30.14 14.33 23.41
CA GLN A 349 28.81 14.26 23.98
C GLN A 349 27.75 14.92 23.06
N SER A 350 28.09 16.00 22.36
CA SER A 350 27.15 16.72 21.49
C SER A 350 26.73 15.93 20.24
N THR A 351 27.68 15.23 19.61
CA THR A 351 27.40 14.36 18.45
C THR A 351 26.52 13.19 18.87
N ILE A 352 26.80 12.58 20.02
CA ILE A 352 25.97 11.49 20.58
C ILE A 352 24.53 11.96 20.81
N TRP A 353 24.32 13.11 21.45
CA TRP A 353 22.98 13.68 21.65
C TRP A 353 22.25 13.98 20.33
N THR A 354 22.97 14.42 19.30
CA THR A 354 22.40 14.65 17.96
C THR A 354 21.93 13.34 17.32
N TYR A 355 22.71 12.25 17.44
CA TYR A 355 22.29 10.94 16.95
C TYR A 355 21.16 10.33 17.77
N LEU A 356 21.14 10.54 19.09
CA LEU A 356 20.01 10.13 19.94
C LEU A 356 18.72 10.88 19.55
N PHE A 357 18.82 12.19 19.26
CA PHE A 357 17.69 12.96 18.75
C PHE A 357 17.17 12.41 17.41
N ARG A 358 18.07 12.15 16.44
CA ARG A 358 17.69 11.52 15.15
C ARG A 358 17.07 10.13 15.34
N ALA A 359 17.57 9.35 16.29
CA ALA A 359 17.01 8.05 16.64
C ALA A 359 15.59 8.18 17.22
N CYS A 360 15.33 9.17 18.07
CA CYS A 360 13.98 9.49 18.54
C CYS A 360 13.05 9.83 17.35
N CYS A 361 13.48 10.69 16.42
CA CYS A 361 12.72 11.01 15.21
C CYS A 361 12.38 9.77 14.36
N ALA A 362 13.36 8.88 14.16
CA ALA A 362 13.17 7.63 13.44
C ALA A 362 12.17 6.70 14.16
N LEU A 363 12.28 6.56 15.48
CA LEU A 363 11.34 5.73 16.26
C LEU A 363 9.91 6.28 16.22
N ILE A 364 9.72 7.61 16.24
CA ILE A 364 8.38 8.22 16.10
C ILE A 364 7.73 7.77 14.79
N GLN A 365 8.46 7.80 13.67
CA GLN A 365 7.92 7.35 12.39
C GLN A 365 7.56 5.86 12.40
N VAL A 366 8.38 5.00 13.00
CA VAL A 366 8.08 3.56 13.11
C VAL A 366 6.85 3.32 13.98
N HIS A 367 6.75 3.98 15.13
CA HIS A 367 5.59 3.89 16.02
C HIS A 367 4.32 4.40 15.33
N ASN A 368 4.42 5.48 14.53
CA ASN A 368 3.30 5.97 13.72
C ASN A 368 2.80 4.91 12.72
N GLN A 369 3.71 4.19 12.06
CA GLN A 369 3.32 3.09 11.16
C GLN A 369 2.70 1.90 11.89
N GLY A 370 3.09 1.63 13.13
CA GLY A 370 2.47 0.64 14.01
C GLY A 370 1.17 1.10 14.68
N LEU A 371 0.79 2.36 14.51
CA LEU A 371 -0.28 3.03 15.26
C LEU A 371 -0.08 3.00 16.80
N GLU A 372 1.17 2.95 17.27
CA GLU A 372 1.58 2.95 18.68
C GLU A 372 1.66 4.40 19.23
N MET A 373 0.52 5.10 19.30
CA MET A 373 0.46 6.56 19.57
C MET A 373 1.09 6.98 20.91
N LYS A 374 0.90 6.19 21.98
CA LYS A 374 1.45 6.50 23.30
C LYS A 374 2.98 6.52 23.29
N ASP A 375 3.59 5.53 22.64
CA ASP A 375 5.03 5.44 22.51
C ASP A 375 5.57 6.54 21.60
N ALA A 376 4.86 6.86 20.51
CA ALA A 376 5.20 7.97 19.63
C ALA A 376 5.26 9.31 20.40
N TRP A 377 4.25 9.63 21.22
CA TRP A 377 4.25 10.85 22.05
C TRP A 377 5.37 10.88 23.08
N ALA A 378 5.64 9.75 23.75
CA ALA A 378 6.76 9.65 24.68
C ALA A 378 8.11 9.92 23.98
N ARG A 379 8.27 9.49 22.72
CA ARG A 379 9.47 9.80 21.92
C ARG A 379 9.52 11.27 21.48
N ILE A 380 8.39 11.90 21.19
CA ILE A 380 8.31 13.34 20.88
C ILE A 380 8.74 14.16 22.10
N GLU A 381 8.24 13.82 23.29
CA GLU A 381 8.64 14.46 24.55
C GLU A 381 10.15 14.31 24.79
N ALA A 382 10.68 13.09 24.69
CA ALA A 382 12.12 12.85 24.83
C ALA A 382 12.96 13.65 23.80
N ALA A 383 12.52 13.75 22.55
CA ALA A 383 13.21 14.54 21.54
C ALA A 383 13.21 16.05 21.87
N ASN A 384 12.10 16.57 22.39
CA ASN A 384 12.00 17.97 22.82
C ASN A 384 12.91 18.23 24.04
N GLU A 385 12.94 17.34 25.02
CA GLU A 385 13.85 17.44 26.17
C GLU A 385 15.31 17.46 25.73
N ILE A 386 15.71 16.59 24.80
CA ILE A 386 17.06 16.60 24.22
C ILE A 386 17.34 17.95 23.52
N SER A 387 16.38 18.47 22.76
CA SER A 387 16.51 19.76 22.10
C SER A 387 16.65 20.93 23.08
N GLU A 388 15.92 20.93 24.19
CA GLU A 388 16.00 21.97 25.22
C GLU A 388 17.33 21.89 25.97
N ASN A 389 17.75 20.69 26.37
CA ASN A 389 19.02 20.46 27.04
C ASN A 389 20.21 20.92 26.20
N LEU A 390 20.20 20.68 24.88
CA LEU A 390 21.25 21.18 23.99
C LEU A 390 21.27 22.71 23.92
N LYS A 391 20.09 23.36 23.82
CA LYS A 391 19.97 24.83 23.79
C LYS A 391 20.53 25.47 25.07
N THR A 392 20.24 24.91 26.24
CA THR A 392 20.77 25.43 27.52
C THR A 392 22.29 25.38 27.59
N ASN A 393 22.92 24.45 26.87
CA ASN A 393 24.37 24.32 26.75
C ASN A 393 24.98 25.11 25.59
N SER A 394 24.25 26.09 25.02
CA SER A 394 24.65 26.91 23.85
C SER A 394 24.96 26.09 22.58
N MET A 395 24.34 24.91 22.44
CA MET A 395 24.44 24.07 21.24
C MET A 395 23.08 23.96 20.56
N GLU A 396 23.04 23.99 19.24
CA GLU A 396 21.79 23.89 18.48
C GLU A 396 21.75 22.63 17.62
N ILE A 397 20.61 21.95 17.65
CA ILE A 397 20.29 20.88 16.69
C ILE A 397 20.09 21.53 15.33
N ALA A 398 20.59 20.90 14.27
CA ALA A 398 20.40 21.35 12.90
C ALA A 398 18.91 21.63 12.60
N SER A 399 18.65 22.74 11.91
CA SER A 399 17.31 23.19 11.52
C SER A 399 16.52 22.08 10.80
N ASN A 400 17.19 21.35 9.90
CA ASN A 400 16.59 20.25 9.15
C ASN A 400 16.22 19.04 10.03
N ASP A 401 17.00 18.71 11.06
CA ASP A 401 16.68 17.63 11.99
C ASP A 401 15.46 18.01 12.85
N GLN A 402 15.36 19.28 13.27
CA GLN A 402 14.16 19.78 13.95
C GLN A 402 12.93 19.78 13.03
N ALA A 403 13.11 20.11 11.75
CA ALA A 403 12.03 20.03 10.76
C ALA A 403 11.52 18.59 10.59
N TRP A 404 12.42 17.59 10.65
CA TRP A 404 12.07 16.19 10.60
C TRP A 404 11.27 15.73 11.83
N LEU A 405 11.64 16.19 13.04
CA LEU A 405 10.83 15.96 14.25
C LEU A 405 9.40 16.48 14.07
N TYR A 406 9.25 17.72 13.59
CA TYR A 406 7.93 18.31 13.38
C TYR A 406 7.12 17.59 12.31
N PHE A 407 7.77 17.07 11.27
CA PHE A 407 7.10 16.20 10.31
C PHE A 407 6.59 14.90 10.95
N ALA A 408 7.43 14.21 11.74
CA ALA A 408 7.03 12.98 12.42
C ALA A 408 5.89 13.24 13.43
N ALA A 409 5.99 14.32 14.20
CA ALA A 409 4.97 14.72 15.18
C ALA A 409 3.65 15.15 14.51
N SER A 410 3.68 15.74 13.32
CA SER A 410 2.45 16.10 12.61
C SER A 410 1.66 14.85 12.20
N GLN A 411 2.34 13.79 11.78
CA GLN A 411 1.70 12.51 11.47
C GLN A 411 1.07 11.86 12.71
N THR A 412 1.75 11.89 13.86
CA THR A 412 1.21 11.39 15.13
C THR A 412 -0.05 12.18 15.53
N ALA A 413 0.04 13.51 15.50
CA ALA A 413 -1.09 14.38 15.82
C ALA A 413 -2.28 14.19 14.86
N TYR A 414 -2.01 13.87 13.59
CA TYR A 414 -3.04 13.58 12.61
C TYR A 414 -3.82 12.31 12.94
N GLU A 415 -3.12 11.21 13.28
CA GLU A 415 -3.79 9.95 13.61
C GLU A 415 -4.58 10.02 14.92
N ASP A 416 -4.15 10.85 15.86
CA ASP A 416 -4.91 11.21 17.07
C ASP A 416 -6.10 12.16 16.82
N ALA A 417 -6.34 12.53 15.57
CA ALA A 417 -7.36 13.50 15.15
C ALA A 417 -7.18 14.93 15.73
N ASN A 418 -5.99 15.27 16.22
CA ASN A 418 -5.63 16.63 16.60
C ASN A 418 -5.09 17.41 15.38
N PHE A 419 -6.01 17.73 14.47
CA PHE A 419 -5.68 18.36 13.18
C PHE A 419 -5.02 19.74 13.34
N ASP A 420 -5.35 20.48 14.40
CA ASP A 420 -4.75 21.79 14.69
C ASP A 420 -3.27 21.68 15.01
N ALA A 421 -2.90 20.77 15.91
CA ALA A 421 -1.51 20.50 16.23
C ALA A 421 -0.74 20.00 14.99
N SER A 422 -1.34 19.09 14.22
CA SER A 422 -0.76 18.59 12.96
C SER A 422 -0.41 19.73 11.99
N ILE A 423 -1.36 20.65 11.75
CA ILE A 423 -1.15 21.81 10.86
C ILE A 423 -0.05 22.72 11.41
N GLN A 424 -0.05 23.00 12.72
CA GLN A 424 0.96 23.84 13.36
C GLN A 424 2.37 23.24 13.24
N TYR A 425 2.51 21.94 13.49
CA TYR A 425 3.79 21.25 13.32
C TYR A 425 4.28 21.29 11.87
N CYS A 426 3.40 21.08 10.89
CA CYS A 426 3.78 21.20 9.48
C CYS A 426 4.33 22.61 9.15
N TYR A 427 3.69 23.67 9.63
CA TYR A 427 4.19 25.03 9.41
C TYR A 427 5.51 25.31 10.13
N LYS A 428 5.71 24.78 11.35
CA LYS A 428 7.01 24.86 12.05
C LYS A 428 8.10 24.13 11.26
N GLY A 429 7.80 22.93 10.77
CA GLY A 429 8.71 22.15 9.93
C GLY A 429 9.09 22.89 8.64
N LEU A 430 8.12 23.44 7.91
CA LEU A 430 8.38 24.16 6.65
C LEU A 430 9.22 25.44 6.84
N LYS A 431 9.13 26.09 8.01
CA LYS A 431 9.95 27.27 8.32
C LYS A 431 11.42 26.90 8.59
N LEU A 432 11.68 25.69 9.08
CA LEU A 432 13.01 25.21 9.48
C LEU A 432 13.67 24.30 8.43
N ALA A 433 12.89 23.74 7.50
CA ALA A 433 13.40 22.83 6.49
C ALA A 433 14.42 23.53 5.57
N ASP A 434 15.54 22.85 5.33
CA ASP A 434 16.57 23.37 4.43
C ASP A 434 16.04 23.42 2.99
N LYS A 435 16.36 24.50 2.28
CA LYS A 435 15.87 24.73 0.90
C LYS A 435 16.29 23.64 -0.09
N ASN A 436 17.36 22.91 0.21
CA ASN A 436 17.90 21.84 -0.63
C ASN A 436 17.27 20.47 -0.32
N ASN A 437 16.63 20.31 0.85
CA ASN A 437 15.97 19.06 1.23
C ASN A 437 14.54 19.02 0.67
N HIS A 438 14.45 18.87 -0.66
CA HIS A 438 13.18 18.87 -1.37
C HIS A 438 12.25 17.74 -0.92
N LEU A 439 12.79 16.59 -0.52
CA LEU A 439 12.00 15.43 -0.07
C LEU A 439 11.20 15.74 1.19
N LEU A 440 11.84 16.32 2.20
CA LEU A 440 11.19 16.70 3.46
C LEU A 440 10.16 17.81 3.25
N ILE A 441 10.46 18.78 2.37
CA ILE A 441 9.50 19.85 2.03
C ILE A 441 8.24 19.26 1.41
N ILE A 442 8.38 18.33 0.44
CA ILE A 442 7.22 17.67 -0.19
C ILE A 442 6.41 16.89 0.86
N ASP A 443 7.08 16.16 1.75
CA ASP A 443 6.44 15.38 2.82
C ASP A 443 5.65 16.28 3.79
N LEU A 444 6.21 17.42 4.18
CA LEU A 444 5.53 18.42 4.99
C LEU A 444 4.34 19.07 4.28
N LEU A 445 4.45 19.40 2.98
CA LEU A 445 3.35 19.95 2.20
C LEU A 445 2.20 18.94 2.01
N CYS A 446 2.53 17.68 1.80
CA CYS A 446 1.57 16.59 1.72
C CYS A 446 0.83 16.40 3.05
N SER A 447 1.56 16.37 4.17
CA SER A 447 0.96 16.25 5.52
C SER A 447 0.13 17.49 5.88
N LEU A 448 0.57 18.68 5.48
CA LEU A 448 -0.20 19.91 5.62
C LEU A 448 -1.51 19.84 4.83
N THR A 449 -1.46 19.34 3.59
CA THR A 449 -2.64 19.13 2.75
C THR A 449 -3.64 18.21 3.43
N GLN A 450 -3.17 17.10 4.00
CA GLN A 450 -4.00 16.12 4.71
C GLN A 450 -4.68 16.73 5.95
N GLY A 451 -3.92 17.50 6.75
CA GLY A 451 -4.44 18.21 7.90
C GLY A 451 -5.46 19.30 7.53
N LEU A 452 -5.17 20.11 6.51
CA LEU A 452 -6.07 21.15 6.02
C LEU A 452 -7.37 20.57 5.41
N THR A 453 -7.25 19.46 4.71
CA THR A 453 -8.38 18.68 4.16
C THR A 453 -9.28 18.19 5.29
N SER A 454 -8.70 17.57 6.32
CA SER A 454 -9.45 17.03 7.46
C SER A 454 -10.07 18.13 8.32
N LYS A 455 -9.46 19.33 8.35
CA LYS A 455 -10.03 20.55 8.98
C LYS A 455 -11.00 21.32 8.08
N TRP A 456 -11.16 20.95 6.82
CA TRP A 456 -12.07 21.59 5.84
C TRP A 456 -11.67 23.01 5.39
N ILE A 457 -10.36 23.30 5.35
CA ILE A 457 -9.83 24.58 4.83
C ILE A 457 -9.51 24.44 3.33
N MET A 458 -10.55 24.51 2.50
CA MET A 458 -10.54 24.15 1.07
C MET A 458 -9.49 24.90 0.23
N ASN A 459 -9.60 26.22 0.12
CA ASN A 459 -8.75 27.02 -0.78
C ASN A 459 -7.24 26.84 -0.47
N LYS A 460 -6.92 26.70 0.82
CA LYS A 460 -5.54 26.44 1.26
C LYS A 460 -5.12 25.00 1.00
N ALA A 461 -5.99 24.02 1.25
CA ALA A 461 -5.71 22.63 0.95
C ALA A 461 -5.42 22.45 -0.55
N GLN A 462 -6.24 23.01 -1.44
CA GLN A 462 -6.03 22.94 -2.89
C GLN A 462 -4.71 23.56 -3.32
N THR A 463 -4.45 24.80 -2.89
CA THR A 463 -3.22 25.52 -3.26
C THR A 463 -1.98 24.81 -2.72
N THR A 464 -2.04 24.25 -1.51
CA THR A 464 -0.96 23.46 -0.93
C THR A 464 -0.75 22.14 -1.69
N ALA A 465 -1.82 21.44 -2.05
CA ALA A 465 -1.76 20.18 -2.78
C ALA A 465 -1.16 20.35 -4.18
N VAL A 466 -1.65 21.36 -4.93
CA VAL A 466 -1.12 21.69 -6.26
C VAL A 466 0.35 22.11 -6.16
N MET A 467 0.70 22.93 -5.16
CA MET A 467 2.09 23.33 -4.94
C MET A 467 2.98 22.11 -4.62
N ALA A 468 2.52 21.14 -3.83
CA ALA A 468 3.28 19.92 -3.55
C ALA A 468 3.57 19.12 -4.82
N VAL A 469 2.57 18.96 -5.70
CA VAL A 469 2.70 18.24 -6.98
C VAL A 469 3.66 18.97 -7.92
N GLN A 470 3.51 20.29 -8.09
CA GLN A 470 4.38 21.11 -8.93
C GLN A 470 5.83 21.12 -8.42
N TYR A 471 6.01 21.20 -7.11
CA TYR A 471 7.33 21.17 -6.48
C TYR A 471 8.01 19.80 -6.67
N ALA A 472 7.28 18.70 -6.47
CA ALA A 472 7.78 17.36 -6.73
C ALA A 472 8.16 17.16 -8.20
N ALA A 473 7.33 17.63 -9.14
CA ALA A 473 7.63 17.55 -10.57
C ALA A 473 8.90 18.30 -10.94
N LYS A 474 9.14 19.48 -10.33
CA LYS A 474 10.28 20.34 -10.63
C LYS A 474 11.61 19.83 -10.06
N TYR A 475 11.61 19.37 -8.81
CA TYR A 475 12.86 19.03 -8.09
C TYR A 475 13.17 17.53 -8.05
N CYS A 476 12.16 16.66 -8.06
CA CYS A 476 12.34 15.21 -8.02
C CYS A 476 12.09 14.54 -9.38
N GLY A 477 11.41 15.22 -10.30
CA GLY A 477 10.99 14.67 -11.58
C GLY A 477 9.69 13.87 -11.50
N ARG A 478 9.05 13.67 -12.66
CA ARG A 478 7.73 13.01 -12.77
C ARG A 478 7.76 11.49 -12.54
N ASN A 479 8.94 10.87 -12.61
CA ASN A 479 9.12 9.44 -12.31
C ASN A 479 9.61 9.18 -10.87
N SER A 480 9.46 10.16 -9.97
CA SER A 480 9.80 10.00 -8.56
C SER A 480 8.63 9.43 -7.74
N PRO A 481 8.88 8.54 -6.77
CA PRO A 481 7.91 8.15 -5.74
C PRO A 481 7.22 9.32 -5.04
N LYS A 482 7.94 10.43 -4.81
CA LYS A 482 7.40 11.61 -4.13
C LYS A 482 6.39 12.37 -5.00
N TYR A 483 6.53 12.30 -6.32
CA TYR A 483 5.55 12.88 -7.24
C TYR A 483 4.21 12.12 -7.17
N VAL A 484 4.26 10.78 -7.18
CA VAL A 484 3.06 9.95 -6.98
C VAL A 484 2.42 10.20 -5.62
N TYR A 485 3.23 10.31 -4.57
CA TYR A 485 2.72 10.61 -3.23
C TYR A 485 1.97 11.96 -3.18
N ALA A 486 2.53 13.01 -3.78
CA ALA A 486 1.88 14.31 -3.88
C ALA A 486 0.58 14.25 -4.71
N LEU A 487 0.58 13.51 -5.83
CA LEU A 487 -0.61 13.28 -6.64
C LEU A 487 -1.71 12.56 -5.86
N GLN A 488 -1.38 11.54 -5.07
CA GLN A 488 -2.34 10.83 -4.23
C GLN A 488 -3.01 11.77 -3.21
N GLN A 489 -2.27 12.71 -2.63
CA GLN A 489 -2.84 13.72 -1.72
C GLN A 489 -3.78 14.69 -2.46
N LEU A 490 -3.42 15.11 -3.67
CA LEU A 490 -4.29 15.94 -4.50
C LEU A 490 -5.57 15.20 -4.92
N VAL A 491 -5.47 13.90 -5.25
CA VAL A 491 -6.62 13.03 -5.55
C VAL A 491 -7.49 12.83 -4.31
N GLN A 492 -6.89 12.66 -3.12
CA GLN A 492 -7.65 12.58 -1.88
C GLN A 492 -8.45 13.86 -1.64
N TYR A 493 -7.83 15.03 -1.82
CA TYR A 493 -8.51 16.32 -1.77
C TYR A 493 -9.63 16.39 -2.81
N SER A 494 -9.35 16.14 -4.09
CA SER A 494 -10.36 16.27 -5.14
C SER A 494 -11.54 15.30 -4.97
N ASN A 495 -11.30 14.10 -4.45
CA ASN A 495 -12.35 13.15 -4.08
C ASN A 495 -13.29 13.65 -2.98
N GLU A 496 -12.80 14.52 -2.08
CA GLU A 496 -13.60 15.06 -0.98
C GLU A 496 -14.31 16.35 -1.36
N PHE A 497 -13.69 17.19 -2.20
CA PHE A 497 -14.15 18.55 -2.46
C PHE A 497 -14.65 18.80 -3.89
N ILE A 498 -14.04 18.19 -4.92
CA ILE A 498 -14.32 18.50 -6.33
C ILE A 498 -15.32 17.49 -6.92
N GLN A 499 -15.02 16.18 -6.85
CA GLN A 499 -15.93 15.10 -7.27
C GLN A 499 -16.38 15.14 -8.75
N ASP A 500 -15.63 15.83 -9.60
CA ASP A 500 -15.90 15.98 -11.04
C ASP A 500 -15.17 14.94 -11.91
N ALA A 501 -15.47 14.91 -13.21
CA ALA A 501 -14.79 14.04 -14.17
C ALA A 501 -13.26 14.23 -14.18
N SER A 502 -12.76 15.46 -13.97
CA SER A 502 -11.32 15.74 -13.86
C SER A 502 -10.66 15.05 -12.66
N THR A 503 -11.43 14.73 -11.62
CA THR A 503 -10.93 13.96 -10.47
C THR A 503 -10.67 12.50 -10.84
N VAL A 504 -11.56 11.90 -11.64
CA VAL A 504 -11.39 10.53 -12.13
C VAL A 504 -10.19 10.45 -13.08
N GLU A 505 -10.05 11.43 -13.97
CA GLU A 505 -8.89 11.52 -14.86
C GLU A 505 -7.56 11.63 -14.09
N LEU A 506 -7.50 12.53 -13.08
CA LEU A 506 -6.34 12.67 -12.23
C LEU A 506 -6.01 11.37 -11.45
N ALA A 507 -7.05 10.70 -10.93
CA ALA A 507 -6.87 9.45 -10.20
C ALA A 507 -6.35 8.32 -11.10
N GLN A 508 -6.87 8.23 -12.34
CA GLN A 508 -6.41 7.28 -13.35
C GLN A 508 -4.95 7.55 -13.73
N TYR A 509 -4.61 8.82 -14.01
CA TYR A 509 -3.24 9.22 -14.27
C TYR A 509 -2.29 8.86 -13.12
N THR A 510 -2.70 9.10 -11.88
CA THR A 510 -1.92 8.77 -10.67
C THR A 510 -1.70 7.27 -10.53
N PHE A 511 -2.72 6.47 -10.85
CA PHE A 511 -2.64 5.01 -10.86
C PHE A 511 -1.68 4.48 -11.93
N ASP A 512 -1.80 4.98 -13.16
CA ASP A 512 -0.94 4.56 -14.26
C ASP A 512 0.52 4.95 -14.01
N ARG A 513 0.78 6.15 -13.46
CA ARG A 513 2.12 6.57 -13.03
C ARG A 513 2.68 5.69 -11.93
N ALA A 514 1.90 5.35 -10.91
CA ALA A 514 2.35 4.45 -9.84
C ALA A 514 2.76 3.08 -10.39
N ARG A 515 2.01 2.53 -11.36
CA ARG A 515 2.35 1.25 -12.00
C ARG A 515 3.64 1.32 -12.80
N ILE A 516 3.85 2.39 -13.57
CA ILE A 516 5.06 2.59 -14.38
C ILE A 516 6.29 2.79 -13.48
N ILE A 517 6.18 3.58 -12.40
CA ILE A 517 7.31 3.90 -11.53
C ILE A 517 7.78 2.67 -10.73
N TYR A 518 6.85 1.92 -10.16
CA TYR A 518 7.21 0.77 -9.34
C TYR A 518 7.42 -0.50 -10.19
N GLY A 519 6.53 -0.80 -11.13
CA GLY A 519 6.61 -2.00 -11.97
C GLY A 519 6.28 -3.32 -11.26
N TYR A 520 5.69 -3.26 -10.07
CA TYR A 520 5.19 -4.39 -9.29
C TYR A 520 4.05 -3.93 -8.37
N GLU A 521 3.41 -4.88 -7.70
CA GLU A 521 2.35 -4.63 -6.72
C GLU A 521 2.93 -4.06 -5.42
N SER A 522 3.08 -2.73 -5.34
CA SER A 522 3.57 -2.02 -4.16
C SER A 522 2.43 -1.44 -3.31
N LEU A 523 2.71 -1.12 -2.05
CA LEU A 523 1.75 -0.42 -1.17
C LEU A 523 1.29 0.92 -1.76
N VAL A 524 2.17 1.62 -2.49
CA VAL A 524 1.83 2.88 -3.17
C VAL A 524 0.84 2.62 -4.30
N VAL A 525 0.98 1.54 -5.06
CA VAL A 525 0.00 1.12 -6.08
C VAL A 525 -1.36 0.78 -5.43
N ALA A 526 -1.36 0.10 -4.28
CA ALA A 526 -2.57 -0.18 -3.51
C ALA A 526 -3.30 1.11 -3.08
N HIS A 527 -2.56 2.13 -2.62
CA HIS A 527 -3.12 3.44 -2.30
C HIS A 527 -3.72 4.15 -3.53
N SER A 528 -3.06 4.05 -4.69
CA SER A 528 -3.61 4.61 -5.95
C SER A 528 -4.90 3.89 -6.37
N HIS A 529 -4.97 2.57 -6.27
CA HIS A 529 -6.20 1.81 -6.51
C HIS A 529 -7.34 2.26 -5.59
N ARG A 530 -7.05 2.45 -4.31
CA ARG A 530 -8.01 2.94 -3.31
C ARG A 530 -8.53 4.34 -3.67
N ALA A 531 -7.63 5.23 -4.07
CA ALA A 531 -7.96 6.59 -4.48
C ALA A 531 -8.85 6.60 -5.74
N LEU A 532 -8.51 5.79 -6.75
CA LEU A 532 -9.27 5.63 -7.98
C LEU A 532 -10.67 5.03 -7.74
N SER A 533 -10.76 4.00 -6.90
CA SER A 533 -12.05 3.43 -6.50
C SER A 533 -12.97 4.49 -5.87
N LYS A 534 -12.44 5.31 -4.94
CA LYS A 534 -13.19 6.43 -4.35
C LYS A 534 -13.64 7.44 -5.40
N SER A 535 -12.77 7.82 -6.34
CA SER A 535 -13.11 8.74 -7.44
C SER A 535 -14.25 8.22 -8.31
N LEU A 536 -14.18 6.95 -8.70
CA LEU A 536 -15.20 6.29 -9.50
C LEU A 536 -16.54 6.20 -8.77
N ILE A 537 -16.55 5.90 -7.46
CA ILE A 537 -17.77 5.92 -6.64
C ILE A 537 -18.40 7.31 -6.63
N THR A 538 -17.61 8.35 -6.37
CA THR A 538 -18.12 9.73 -6.33
C THR A 538 -18.70 10.14 -7.68
N HIS A 539 -18.05 9.79 -8.80
CA HIS A 539 -18.54 10.10 -10.15
C HIS A 539 -19.76 9.25 -10.57
N ALA A 540 -19.82 7.97 -10.19
CA ALA A 540 -20.98 7.12 -10.46
C ALA A 540 -22.24 7.67 -9.76
N SER A 541 -22.08 8.20 -8.54
CA SER A 541 -23.17 8.87 -7.84
C SER A 541 -23.60 10.17 -8.54
N THR A 542 -22.69 10.87 -9.24
CA THR A 542 -23.01 12.14 -9.91
C THR A 542 -23.85 11.98 -11.16
N THR A 543 -23.54 11.00 -11.99
CA THR A 543 -24.30 10.66 -13.20
C THR A 543 -25.71 10.16 -12.90
N TYR A 544 -25.90 9.40 -11.80
CA TYR A 544 -27.22 8.91 -11.38
C TYR A 544 -28.18 10.02 -10.93
N SER A 545 -27.68 11.09 -10.33
CA SER A 545 -28.51 12.24 -9.92
C SER A 545 -28.83 13.20 -11.07
N ARG A 546 -28.06 13.17 -12.17
CA ARG A 546 -28.34 13.99 -13.36
C ARG A 546 -29.45 13.37 -14.22
N ARG A 547 -29.62 12.05 -14.15
CA ARG A 547 -30.73 11.31 -14.79
C ARG A 547 -32.12 11.72 -14.29
N SER A 548 -32.25 12.39 -13.14
CA SER A 548 -33.55 12.80 -12.61
C SER A 548 -33.97 14.23 -12.98
N ILE A 549 -33.13 15.00 -13.70
CA ILE A 549 -33.42 16.43 -13.92
C ILE A 549 -33.57 16.84 -15.39
N GLU A 550 -32.89 16.26 -16.39
CA GLU A 550 -33.08 16.74 -17.77
C GLU A 550 -32.78 15.66 -18.84
N ASP A 551 -33.70 15.61 -19.81
CA ASP A 551 -33.60 15.13 -21.20
C ASP A 551 -33.62 13.65 -21.58
N ASN A 552 -34.72 13.31 -22.28
CA ASN A 552 -34.88 12.24 -23.27
C ASN A 552 -34.10 12.53 -24.59
N SER A 553 -32.89 13.10 -24.53
CA SER A 553 -32.06 13.26 -25.72
C SER A 553 -31.06 12.11 -25.82
N SER A 554 -31.29 11.31 -26.84
CA SER A 554 -30.56 10.10 -27.20
C SER A 554 -29.17 10.43 -27.77
N GLU A 555 -28.20 10.82 -26.93
CA GLU A 555 -26.81 10.91 -27.40
C GLU A 555 -25.70 10.85 -26.33
N ASN A 556 -26.01 10.44 -25.09
CA ASN A 556 -24.97 10.06 -24.14
C ASN A 556 -24.67 8.57 -24.26
N LYS A 557 -23.52 8.24 -24.86
CA LYS A 557 -22.95 6.89 -24.88
C LYS A 557 -23.00 6.29 -23.47
N TYR A 558 -23.86 5.30 -23.31
CA TYR A 558 -24.13 4.57 -22.08
C TYR A 558 -22.81 4.04 -21.48
N ILE A 559 -22.39 4.58 -20.33
CA ILE A 559 -21.54 3.81 -19.41
C ILE A 559 -22.50 2.82 -18.77
N ASP A 560 -22.40 1.57 -19.19
CA ASP A 560 -23.19 0.48 -18.66
C ASP A 560 -22.84 0.28 -17.17
N SER A 561 -23.83 0.33 -16.28
CA SER A 561 -23.64 0.18 -14.83
C SER A 561 -23.17 -1.23 -14.41
N SER A 562 -23.02 -2.12 -15.40
CA SER A 562 -22.39 -3.44 -15.34
C SER A 562 -20.85 -3.39 -15.43
N GLN A 563 -20.24 -2.26 -15.83
CA GLN A 563 -18.80 -2.11 -16.14
C GLN A 563 -18.03 -1.14 -15.22
N ILE A 564 -18.56 -0.72 -14.06
CA ILE A 564 -17.82 0.20 -13.18
C ILE A 564 -16.87 -0.58 -12.26
N ASP A 565 -15.58 -0.60 -12.62
CA ASP A 565 -14.50 -1.35 -11.97
C ASP A 565 -14.05 -0.82 -10.58
N TYR A 566 -14.85 0.02 -9.89
CA TYR A 566 -14.45 0.53 -8.56
C TYR A 566 -14.31 -0.56 -7.50
N ILE A 567 -15.11 -1.64 -7.58
CA ILE A 567 -15.00 -2.78 -6.66
C ILE A 567 -13.73 -3.55 -6.96
N HIS A 568 -13.41 -3.76 -8.25
CA HIS A 568 -12.17 -4.42 -8.65
C HIS A 568 -10.96 -3.66 -8.08
N HIS A 569 -10.90 -2.34 -8.25
CA HIS A 569 -9.83 -1.54 -7.66
C HIS A 569 -9.81 -1.57 -6.13
N ALA A 570 -10.97 -1.57 -5.45
CA ALA A 570 -11.00 -1.69 -3.99
C ALA A 570 -10.51 -3.06 -3.50
N ASN A 571 -10.88 -4.14 -4.21
CA ASN A 571 -10.45 -5.50 -3.95
C ASN A 571 -8.95 -5.68 -4.19
N GLU A 572 -8.43 -5.19 -5.32
CA GLU A 572 -6.99 -5.23 -5.60
C GLU A 572 -6.19 -4.41 -4.58
N ALA A 573 -6.68 -3.22 -4.20
CA ALA A 573 -6.05 -2.44 -3.14
C ALA A 573 -5.97 -3.22 -1.82
N TYR A 574 -7.05 -3.90 -1.44
CA TYR A 574 -7.09 -4.71 -0.23
C TYR A 574 -6.20 -5.94 -0.33
N ARG A 575 -6.26 -6.70 -1.44
CA ARG A 575 -5.44 -7.87 -1.69
C ARG A 575 -3.95 -7.53 -1.62
N ILE A 576 -3.51 -6.50 -2.34
CA ILE A 576 -2.10 -6.08 -2.33
C ILE A 576 -1.70 -5.70 -0.90
N ALA A 577 -2.53 -4.95 -0.17
CA ALA A 577 -2.22 -4.62 1.22
C ALA A 577 -2.13 -5.87 2.13
N GLN A 578 -2.99 -6.86 1.94
CA GLN A 578 -2.94 -8.14 2.66
C GLN A 578 -1.67 -8.94 2.35
N ASP A 579 -1.25 -8.98 1.09
CA ASP A 579 -0.01 -9.65 0.68
C ASP A 579 1.23 -8.98 1.31
N TRP A 580 1.15 -7.66 1.53
CA TRP A 580 2.24 -6.85 2.11
C TRP A 580 2.37 -6.93 3.62
N PHE A 581 1.25 -6.77 4.34
CA PHE A 581 1.26 -6.75 5.80
C PHE A 581 1.03 -8.13 6.43
N GLY A 582 0.48 -9.07 5.66
CA GLY A 582 -0.01 -10.35 6.15
C GLY A 582 -1.45 -10.27 6.68
N VAL A 583 -2.11 -11.43 6.77
CA VAL A 583 -3.52 -11.54 7.19
C VAL A 583 -3.73 -11.14 8.66
N GLU A 584 -2.69 -11.29 9.49
CA GLU A 584 -2.75 -11.03 10.94
C GLU A 584 -2.68 -9.53 11.29
N ASP A 585 -2.10 -8.69 10.43
CA ASP A 585 -1.95 -7.24 10.66
C ASP A 585 -3.24 -6.48 10.30
N ASN A 586 -4.26 -6.72 11.11
CA ASN A 586 -5.57 -6.08 10.96
C ASN A 586 -5.51 -4.55 11.06
N ILE A 587 -4.52 -4.03 11.77
CA ILE A 587 -4.39 -2.61 12.09
C ILE A 587 -4.09 -1.80 10.83
N ARG A 588 -3.04 -2.17 10.08
CA ARG A 588 -2.64 -1.47 8.86
C ARG A 588 -3.59 -1.73 7.69
N LEU A 589 -4.38 -2.80 7.76
CA LEU A 589 -5.42 -3.13 6.79
C LEU A 589 -6.70 -2.29 6.95
N PHE A 590 -6.91 -1.64 8.10
CA PHE A 590 -8.11 -0.84 8.39
C PHE A 590 -8.57 0.10 7.26
N PRO A 591 -7.72 0.97 6.68
CA PRO A 591 -8.20 1.93 5.68
C PRO A 591 -8.50 1.27 4.32
N PHE A 592 -7.94 0.09 4.04
CA PHE A 592 -8.26 -0.71 2.86
C PHE A 592 -9.61 -1.44 3.05
N LYS A 593 -9.83 -2.06 4.23
CA LYS A 593 -11.13 -2.64 4.60
C LYS A 593 -12.26 -1.60 4.53
N MET A 594 -12.03 -0.39 5.07
CA MET A 594 -13.00 0.72 5.01
C MET A 594 -13.33 1.14 3.57
N SER A 595 -12.33 1.15 2.68
CA SER A 595 -12.54 1.55 1.28
C SER A 595 -13.29 0.47 0.49
N LEU A 596 -13.00 -0.81 0.76
CA LEU A 596 -13.75 -1.92 0.20
C LEU A 596 -15.20 -1.95 0.70
N ALA A 597 -15.42 -1.76 2.00
CA ALA A 597 -16.77 -1.63 2.56
C ALA A 597 -17.56 -0.49 1.91
N HIS A 598 -16.91 0.64 1.63
CA HIS A 598 -17.54 1.76 0.93
C HIS A 598 -17.91 1.42 -0.53
N ALA A 599 -17.02 0.72 -1.25
CA ALA A 599 -17.30 0.24 -2.59
C ALA A 599 -18.50 -0.74 -2.63
N LEU A 600 -18.55 -1.67 -1.68
CA LEU A 600 -19.66 -2.62 -1.53
C LEU A 600 -20.97 -1.90 -1.17
N GLN A 601 -20.93 -0.95 -0.24
CA GLN A 601 -22.08 -0.12 0.12
C GLN A 601 -22.64 0.67 -1.07
N ALA A 602 -21.77 1.24 -1.91
CA ALA A 602 -22.17 1.92 -3.14
C ALA A 602 -22.87 0.96 -4.12
N ARG A 603 -22.41 -0.31 -4.17
CA ARG A 603 -23.02 -1.35 -5.00
C ARG A 603 -24.40 -1.78 -4.51
N VAL A 604 -24.60 -1.91 -3.20
CA VAL A 604 -25.92 -2.20 -2.59
C VAL A 604 -26.93 -1.11 -2.96
N SER A 605 -26.49 0.15 -2.95
CA SER A 605 -27.32 1.31 -3.31
C SER A 605 -27.74 1.34 -4.78
N SER A 606 -27.01 0.66 -5.67
CA SER A 606 -27.33 0.62 -7.10
C SER A 606 -28.47 -0.36 -7.40
N ASN A 607 -29.48 0.08 -8.16
CA ASN A 607 -30.76 -0.64 -8.29
C ASN A 607 -30.71 -1.98 -9.03
N GLN A 608 -29.62 -2.34 -9.70
CA GLN A 608 -29.60 -3.37 -10.76
C GLN A 608 -29.03 -4.74 -10.39
N ASN A 609 -28.67 -5.03 -9.13
CA ASN A 609 -27.92 -6.26 -8.82
C ASN A 609 -28.75 -7.35 -8.15
N GLU A 610 -28.66 -8.58 -8.68
CA GLU A 610 -29.22 -9.80 -8.09
C GLU A 610 -28.51 -10.20 -6.78
N ASN A 611 -27.27 -9.73 -6.54
CA ASN A 611 -26.45 -10.07 -5.37
C ASN A 611 -26.43 -9.00 -4.26
N LYS A 612 -27.48 -8.15 -4.15
CA LYS A 612 -27.49 -7.06 -3.14
C LYS A 612 -27.38 -7.54 -1.70
N ASP A 613 -27.87 -8.73 -1.37
CA ASP A 613 -27.78 -9.30 -0.02
C ASP A 613 -26.35 -9.72 0.30
N ASN A 614 -25.65 -10.37 -0.63
CA ASN A 614 -24.25 -10.77 -0.44
C ASN A 614 -23.35 -9.55 -0.22
N TYR A 615 -23.43 -8.53 -1.10
CA TYR A 615 -22.62 -7.31 -0.93
C TYR A 615 -22.93 -6.56 0.37
N PHE A 616 -24.18 -6.62 0.84
CA PHE A 616 -24.54 -6.03 2.13
C PHE A 616 -23.90 -6.80 3.28
N ASN A 617 -23.99 -8.13 3.27
CA ASN A 617 -23.39 -8.97 4.30
C ASN A 617 -21.86 -8.81 4.33
N ASP A 618 -21.21 -8.86 3.16
CA ASP A 618 -19.75 -8.68 3.03
C ASP A 618 -19.32 -7.29 3.53
N ALA A 619 -20.08 -6.23 3.20
CA ALA A 619 -19.81 -4.88 3.70
C ALA A 619 -19.95 -4.79 5.22
N MET A 620 -20.99 -5.41 5.78
CA MET A 620 -21.24 -5.41 7.22
C MET A 620 -20.17 -6.18 7.99
N GLU A 621 -19.72 -7.33 7.49
CA GLU A 621 -18.62 -8.10 8.07
C GLU A 621 -17.32 -7.28 8.13
N LEU A 622 -16.95 -6.65 7.01
CA LEU A 622 -15.79 -5.75 6.98
C LEU A 622 -15.93 -4.56 7.94
N LEU A 623 -17.14 -4.04 8.11
CA LEU A 623 -17.41 -2.93 9.03
C LEU A 623 -17.45 -3.37 10.50
N ASP A 624 -17.85 -4.60 10.80
CA ASP A 624 -17.75 -5.20 12.15
C ASP A 624 -16.28 -5.33 12.53
N ASP A 625 -15.47 -5.88 11.64
CA ASP A 625 -14.01 -5.94 11.75
C ASP A 625 -13.38 -4.55 11.95
N CYS A 626 -13.75 -3.57 11.12
CA CYS A 626 -13.22 -2.22 11.27
C CYS A 626 -13.63 -1.59 12.62
N LEU A 627 -14.83 -1.92 13.12
CA LEU A 627 -15.33 -1.38 14.37
C LEU A 627 -14.57 -1.96 15.58
N THR A 628 -14.27 -3.26 15.57
CA THR A 628 -13.46 -3.90 16.62
C THR A 628 -12.06 -3.30 16.65
N ILE A 629 -11.38 -3.25 15.49
CA ILE A 629 -10.05 -2.64 15.34
C ILE A 629 -10.04 -1.19 15.85
N ALA A 630 -11.01 -0.37 15.42
CA ALA A 630 -11.05 1.03 15.80
C ALA A 630 -11.31 1.24 17.30
N LYS A 631 -12.12 0.39 17.94
CA LYS A 631 -12.39 0.43 19.38
C LYS A 631 -11.18 0.01 20.20
N ASP A 632 -10.47 -1.03 19.77
CA ASP A 632 -9.33 -1.59 20.50
C ASP A 632 -8.13 -0.63 20.51
N ILE A 633 -7.89 0.08 19.40
CA ILE A 633 -6.73 0.96 19.25
C ILE A 633 -7.02 2.37 19.75
N PHE A 634 -8.10 2.99 19.24
CA PHE A 634 -8.37 4.41 19.45
C PHE A 634 -9.37 4.65 20.60
N GLY A 635 -9.97 3.59 21.13
CA GLY A 635 -11.03 3.67 22.12
C GLY A 635 -12.42 3.87 21.51
N THR A 636 -13.45 3.69 22.33
CA THR A 636 -14.86 3.67 21.93
C THR A 636 -15.41 5.04 21.51
N MET A 637 -14.79 6.13 21.97
CA MET A 637 -15.19 7.52 21.70
C MET A 637 -14.21 8.23 20.75
N SER A 638 -13.72 7.50 19.73
CA SER A 638 -12.75 8.02 18.77
C SER A 638 -13.37 8.45 17.45
N PHE A 639 -12.71 9.37 16.75
CA PHE A 639 -13.12 9.84 15.43
C PHE A 639 -13.21 8.69 14.41
N LYS A 640 -12.30 7.71 14.46
CA LYS A 640 -12.29 6.53 13.57
C LYS A 640 -13.52 5.64 13.82
N VAL A 641 -13.92 5.42 15.08
CA VAL A 641 -15.14 4.67 15.42
C VAL A 641 -16.39 5.35 14.85
N ALA A 642 -16.48 6.67 14.94
CA ALA A 642 -17.59 7.41 14.33
C ALA A 642 -17.63 7.30 12.79
N GLN A 643 -16.47 7.29 12.12
CA GLN A 643 -16.41 7.05 10.68
C GLN A 643 -16.97 5.68 10.29
N VAL A 644 -16.67 4.64 11.07
CA VAL A 644 -17.21 3.28 10.86
C VAL A 644 -18.73 3.28 11.05
N TYR A 645 -19.24 3.87 12.14
CA TYR A 645 -20.69 3.95 12.38
C TYR A 645 -21.45 4.72 11.29
N ARG A 646 -20.86 5.80 10.76
CA ARG A 646 -21.43 6.54 9.63
C ARG A 646 -21.56 5.66 8.38
N LEU A 647 -20.53 4.89 8.05
CA LEU A 647 -20.56 4.01 6.87
C LEU A 647 -21.51 2.82 7.07
N ARG A 648 -21.58 2.25 8.29
CA ARG A 648 -22.60 1.25 8.65
C ARG A 648 -24.01 1.79 8.47
N SER A 649 -24.28 3.00 8.96
CA SER A 649 -25.58 3.63 8.76
C SER A 649 -25.91 3.81 7.27
N ALA A 650 -24.96 4.31 6.47
CA ALA A 650 -25.15 4.42 5.03
C ALA A 650 -25.40 3.06 4.33
N THR A 651 -24.89 1.97 4.91
CA THR A 651 -25.12 0.59 4.46
C THR A 651 -26.51 0.09 4.86
N TYR A 652 -27.00 0.40 6.06
CA TYR A 652 -28.39 0.14 6.44
C TYR A 652 -29.39 0.95 5.59
N LEU A 653 -29.05 2.20 5.27
CA LEU A 653 -29.89 3.05 4.43
C LEU A 653 -30.06 2.53 3.02
N SER A 654 -29.02 1.93 2.43
CA SER A 654 -29.13 1.33 1.11
C SER A 654 -30.08 0.11 1.08
N LYS A 655 -30.35 -0.50 2.23
CA LYS A 655 -31.38 -1.53 2.45
C LYS A 655 -32.72 -0.99 2.98
N LYS A 656 -32.88 0.34 3.12
CA LYS A 656 -34.06 0.98 3.72
C LYS A 656 -34.35 0.55 5.17
N MET A 657 -33.32 0.12 5.89
CA MET A 657 -33.39 -0.21 7.32
C MET A 657 -33.23 1.07 8.14
N TYR A 658 -34.29 1.87 8.20
CA TYR A 658 -34.25 3.23 8.74
C TYR A 658 -33.96 3.30 10.23
N ASN A 659 -34.54 2.40 11.03
CA ASN A 659 -34.39 2.41 12.49
C ASN A 659 -32.95 2.09 12.90
N GLU A 660 -32.36 1.08 12.29
CA GLU A 660 -30.97 0.69 12.51
C GLU A 660 -30.03 1.80 12.05
N ALA A 661 -30.26 2.38 10.88
CA ALA A 661 -29.47 3.49 10.37
C ALA A 661 -29.52 4.72 11.30
N GLU A 662 -30.69 5.07 11.81
CA GLU A 662 -30.91 6.17 12.75
C GLU A 662 -30.12 5.95 14.06
N GLN A 663 -30.21 4.76 14.65
CA GLN A 663 -29.46 4.42 15.87
C GLN A 663 -27.95 4.61 15.68
N GLN A 664 -27.40 4.13 14.55
CA GLN A 664 -25.97 4.26 14.26
C GLN A 664 -25.57 5.72 14.02
N LEU A 665 -26.40 6.55 13.36
CA LEU A 665 -26.12 7.98 13.18
C LEU A 665 -26.17 8.75 14.49
N ASN A 666 -27.10 8.41 15.38
CA ASN A 666 -27.19 9.05 16.69
C ASN A 666 -25.92 8.79 17.53
N ILE A 667 -25.41 7.55 17.52
CA ILE A 667 -24.12 7.22 18.15
C ILE A 667 -22.98 8.02 17.49
N CYS A 668 -22.94 8.05 16.16
CA CYS A 668 -21.94 8.80 15.40
C CYS A 668 -21.94 10.30 15.74
N LEU A 669 -23.12 10.93 15.81
CA LEU A 669 -23.28 12.34 16.16
C LEU A 669 -22.85 12.64 17.59
N GLN A 670 -23.12 11.75 18.55
CA GLN A 670 -22.65 11.90 19.92
C GLN A 670 -21.12 11.90 19.99
N ILE A 671 -20.47 10.97 19.29
CA ILE A 671 -19.00 10.91 19.24
C ILE A 671 -18.43 12.14 18.54
N TYR A 672 -18.93 12.50 17.35
CA TYR A 672 -18.46 13.69 16.64
C TYR A 672 -18.66 14.98 17.42
N LYS A 673 -19.72 15.10 18.21
CA LYS A 673 -19.94 16.26 19.09
C LYS A 673 -18.85 16.41 20.16
N LEU A 674 -18.21 15.31 20.57
CA LEU A 674 -17.11 15.32 21.53
C LEU A 674 -15.75 15.54 20.86
N CYS A 675 -15.56 15.00 19.65
CA CYS A 675 -14.26 15.04 18.96
C CYS A 675 -14.06 16.26 18.04
N LEU A 676 -15.13 16.87 17.53
CA LEU A 676 -15.08 17.88 16.47
C LEU A 676 -15.87 19.14 16.83
N PRO A 677 -15.51 20.30 16.27
CA PRO A 677 -16.32 21.50 16.39
C PRO A 677 -17.71 21.30 15.73
N PRO A 678 -18.75 22.01 16.19
CA PRO A 678 -20.13 21.78 15.77
C PRO A 678 -20.43 22.16 14.31
N ASN A 679 -19.54 22.92 13.67
CA ASN A 679 -19.59 23.28 12.25
C ASN A 679 -18.71 22.37 11.38
N SER A 680 -18.11 21.31 11.94
CA SER A 680 -17.35 20.35 11.15
C SER A 680 -18.23 19.68 10.11
N PHE A 681 -17.73 19.54 8.88
CA PHE A 681 -18.45 18.86 7.81
C PHE A 681 -18.88 17.44 8.20
N HIS A 682 -18.03 16.67 8.88
CA HIS A 682 -18.38 15.30 9.27
C HIS A 682 -19.62 15.28 10.15
N PHE A 683 -19.76 16.28 11.03
CA PHE A 683 -20.95 16.46 11.85
C PHE A 683 -22.16 16.89 11.00
N LEU A 684 -22.00 17.88 10.12
CA LEU A 684 -23.08 18.40 9.28
C LEU A 684 -23.62 17.37 8.27
N VAL A 685 -22.76 16.59 7.61
CA VAL A 685 -23.17 15.52 6.68
C VAL A 685 -23.86 14.38 7.41
N THR A 686 -23.40 14.04 8.62
CA THR A 686 -24.07 13.02 9.45
C THR A 686 -25.46 13.49 9.87
N LYS A 687 -25.62 14.77 10.25
CA LYS A 687 -26.93 15.38 10.50
C LYS A 687 -27.81 15.40 9.24
N ALA A 688 -27.24 15.71 8.08
CA ALA A 688 -27.98 15.71 6.82
C ALA A 688 -28.49 14.31 6.48
N SER A 689 -27.66 13.29 6.72
CA SER A 689 -28.04 11.88 6.55
C SER A 689 -29.21 11.52 7.47
N LEU A 690 -29.21 11.97 8.73
CA LEU A 690 -30.33 11.78 9.65
C LEU A 690 -31.61 12.49 9.18
N GLY A 691 -31.48 13.74 8.67
CA GLY A 691 -32.61 14.47 8.08
C GLY A 691 -33.22 13.74 6.87
N LEU A 692 -32.39 13.10 6.05
CA LEU A 692 -32.86 12.27 4.94
C LEU A 692 -33.64 11.03 5.42
N ILE A 693 -33.25 10.42 6.54
CA ILE A 693 -33.99 9.30 7.14
C ILE A 693 -35.40 9.74 7.52
N TYR A 694 -35.50 10.84 8.28
CA TYR A 694 -36.79 11.37 8.71
C TYR A 694 -37.67 11.76 7.52
N LYS A 695 -37.09 12.35 6.47
CA LYS A 695 -37.81 12.62 5.23
C LYS A 695 -38.36 11.34 4.59
N GLN A 696 -37.56 10.28 4.51
CA GLN A 696 -38.00 8.99 3.94
C GLN A 696 -39.02 8.26 4.81
N GLN A 697 -39.06 8.51 6.12
CA GLN A 697 -40.08 8.02 7.03
C GLN A 697 -41.37 8.88 7.05
N GLY A 698 -41.39 10.03 6.35
CA GLY A 698 -42.53 10.96 6.35
C GLY A 698 -42.53 11.97 7.52
N ASN A 699 -41.50 11.98 8.35
CA ASN A 699 -41.34 12.92 9.48
C ASN A 699 -40.74 14.26 9.01
N TYR A 700 -41.47 14.98 8.14
CA TYR A 700 -40.99 16.21 7.49
C TYR A 700 -40.66 17.35 8.46
N GLU A 701 -41.38 17.49 9.58
CA GLU A 701 -41.08 18.52 10.59
C GLU A 701 -39.70 18.32 11.23
N GLN A 702 -39.37 17.08 11.62
CA GLN A 702 -38.07 16.76 12.19
C GLN A 702 -36.95 16.93 11.16
N ALA A 703 -37.17 16.48 9.92
CA ALA A 703 -36.23 16.68 8.81
C ALA A 703 -35.96 18.19 8.57
N LEU A 704 -37.02 19.01 8.56
CA LEU A 704 -36.92 20.46 8.38
C LEU A 704 -36.04 21.11 9.45
N THR A 705 -36.26 20.79 10.73
CA THR A 705 -35.44 21.37 11.82
C THR A 705 -33.96 21.03 11.67
N LEU A 706 -33.64 19.80 11.26
CA LEU A 706 -32.26 19.38 11.04
C LEU A 706 -31.63 20.13 9.87
N PHE A 707 -32.30 20.20 8.74
CA PHE A 707 -31.76 20.89 7.56
C PHE A 707 -31.67 22.42 7.75
N GLN A 708 -32.59 23.05 8.47
CA GLN A 708 -32.48 24.47 8.85
C GLN A 708 -31.29 24.71 9.78
N SER A 709 -31.06 23.81 10.74
CA SER A 709 -29.88 23.87 11.61
C SER A 709 -28.58 23.79 10.80
N ILE A 710 -28.56 23.01 9.72
CA ILE A 710 -27.42 22.92 8.80
C ILE A 710 -27.28 24.21 7.99
N SER A 711 -28.37 24.69 7.36
CA SER A 711 -28.38 25.91 6.55
C SER A 711 -27.91 27.14 7.32
N SER A 712 -28.31 27.29 8.59
CA SER A 712 -27.82 28.39 9.45
C SER A 712 -26.32 28.35 9.79
N LEU A 713 -25.69 27.17 9.68
CA LEU A 713 -24.26 26.95 9.94
C LEU A 713 -23.43 26.95 8.65
N LEU A 714 -24.09 26.84 7.49
CA LEU A 714 -23.46 26.85 6.17
C LEU A 714 -23.12 28.29 5.78
N ASP A 715 -21.86 28.53 5.41
CA ASP A 715 -21.49 29.73 4.68
C ASP A 715 -21.71 29.45 3.18
N THR A 716 -22.88 29.80 2.68
CA THR A 716 -23.32 29.52 1.30
C THR A 716 -22.43 30.16 0.23
N LYS A 717 -21.60 31.14 0.59
CA LYS A 717 -20.74 31.89 -0.34
C LYS A 717 -19.36 31.27 -0.56
N SER A 718 -18.93 30.32 0.27
CA SER A 718 -17.55 29.77 0.24
C SER A 718 -17.47 28.25 0.01
N GLN A 719 -18.60 27.54 -0.09
CA GLN A 719 -18.65 26.08 0.00
C GLN A 719 -19.26 25.43 -1.25
N SER A 720 -18.41 24.88 -2.12
CA SER A 720 -18.80 24.15 -3.33
C SER A 720 -19.01 22.66 -3.02
N PHE A 721 -20.11 22.29 -2.37
CA PHE A 721 -20.38 20.88 -2.05
C PHE A 721 -21.73 20.36 -2.51
N ARG A 722 -21.72 19.21 -3.19
CA ARG A 722 -22.91 18.49 -3.63
C ARG A 722 -23.91 18.19 -2.50
N TRP A 723 -23.45 17.85 -1.30
CA TRP A 723 -24.36 17.58 -0.18
C TRP A 723 -25.09 18.84 0.29
N ILE A 724 -24.56 20.05 0.04
CA ILE A 724 -25.29 21.30 0.28
C ILE A 724 -26.46 21.39 -0.67
N ASN A 725 -26.27 21.08 -1.96
CA ASN A 725 -27.39 21.00 -2.91
C ASN A 725 -28.47 20.05 -2.42
N MET A 726 -28.09 18.83 -2.02
CA MET A 726 -29.00 17.85 -1.45
C MET A 726 -29.76 18.37 -0.21
N VAL A 727 -29.09 19.14 0.67
CA VAL A 727 -29.72 19.76 1.84
C VAL A 727 -30.70 20.85 1.42
N LEU A 728 -30.34 21.73 0.48
CA LEU A 728 -31.21 22.81 -0.01
C LEU A 728 -32.42 22.26 -0.76
N GLU A 729 -32.23 21.25 -1.63
CA GLU A 729 -33.32 20.52 -2.30
C GLU A 729 -34.23 19.84 -1.28
N SER A 730 -33.66 19.15 -0.29
CA SER A 730 -34.46 18.51 0.76
C SER A 730 -35.19 19.52 1.65
N LEU A 731 -34.65 20.71 1.88
CA LEU A 731 -35.35 21.81 2.54
C LEU A 731 -36.57 22.26 1.74
N ILE A 732 -36.40 22.49 0.43
CA ILE A 732 -37.48 22.89 -0.46
C ILE A 732 -38.58 21.82 -0.44
N GLU A 733 -38.22 20.55 -0.57
CA GLU A 733 -39.17 19.43 -0.51
C GLU A 733 -39.94 19.40 0.82
N CYS A 734 -39.25 19.57 1.96
CA CYS A 734 -39.90 19.62 3.28
C CYS A 734 -40.88 20.80 3.39
N TYR A 735 -40.51 21.98 2.90
CA TYR A 735 -41.43 23.14 2.89
C TYR A 735 -42.65 22.88 2.01
N THR A 736 -42.47 22.34 0.80
CA THR A 736 -43.59 22.06 -0.11
C THR A 736 -44.56 21.01 0.44
N HIS A 737 -44.07 20.00 1.15
CA HIS A 737 -44.94 19.00 1.78
C HIS A 737 -45.72 19.57 2.96
N LEU A 738 -45.08 20.38 3.80
CA LEU A 738 -45.75 21.04 4.95
C LEU A 738 -46.76 22.10 4.52
N GLU A 739 -46.64 22.64 3.31
CA GLU A 739 -47.64 23.51 2.69
C GLU A 739 -48.88 22.72 2.24
N GLY A 740 -48.70 21.55 1.62
CA GLY A 740 -49.79 20.70 1.14
C GLY A 740 -50.61 20.02 2.24
N ASP A 741 -50.04 19.81 3.43
CA ASP A 741 -50.67 19.11 4.56
C ASP A 741 -51.60 20.02 5.41
N LYS A 742 -51.58 21.34 5.20
CA LYS A 742 -52.33 22.32 6.01
C LYS A 742 -53.53 22.90 5.23
N GLY A 743 -54.75 22.52 5.64
CA GLY A 743 -56.02 22.95 5.02
C GLY A 743 -56.44 24.43 5.21
N GLU A 744 -57.59 24.80 4.63
CA GLU A 744 -58.04 26.16 4.26
C GLU A 744 -58.59 27.09 5.39
N GLY A 745 -57.79 27.55 6.36
CA GLY A 745 -58.22 28.62 7.30
C GLY A 745 -57.37 29.91 7.31
N GLU A 746 -57.78 30.94 8.06
CA GLU A 746 -57.16 32.29 8.01
C GLU A 746 -55.79 32.40 8.75
N GLU A 747 -55.61 31.77 9.92
CA GLU A 747 -54.27 31.59 10.53
C GLU A 747 -53.35 30.72 9.64
N HIS A 748 -53.95 29.93 8.74
CA HIS A 748 -53.21 29.06 7.83
C HIS A 748 -52.65 29.83 6.63
N ARG A 749 -53.35 30.85 6.12
CA ARG A 749 -52.85 31.72 5.03
C ARG A 749 -51.57 32.48 5.42
N THR A 750 -51.46 32.92 6.67
CA THR A 750 -50.25 33.59 7.17
C THR A 750 -49.10 32.59 7.36
N SER A 751 -49.36 31.40 7.89
CA SER A 751 -48.33 30.34 8.00
C SER A 751 -47.87 29.78 6.65
N SER A 752 -48.79 29.61 5.69
CA SER A 752 -48.50 29.16 4.32
C SER A 752 -47.69 30.20 3.53
N SER A 753 -48.02 31.50 3.65
CA SER A 753 -47.23 32.57 3.01
C SER A 753 -45.80 32.68 3.58
N LEU A 754 -45.61 32.44 4.87
CA LEU A 754 -44.27 32.37 5.49
C LEU A 754 -43.46 31.18 4.98
N ILE A 755 -44.08 30.00 4.83
CA ILE A 755 -43.45 28.80 4.28
C ILE A 755 -43.05 29.02 2.81
N ASN A 756 -43.91 29.65 2.02
CA ASN A 756 -43.61 29.98 0.62
C ASN A 756 -42.44 30.95 0.49
N ASN A 757 -42.42 32.03 1.27
CA ASN A 757 -41.30 32.98 1.27
C ASN A 757 -39.98 32.30 1.67
N ALA A 758 -40.02 31.36 2.62
CA ALA A 758 -38.84 30.59 3.02
C ALA A 758 -38.37 29.64 1.90
N SER A 759 -39.29 28.94 1.23
CA SER A 759 -39.01 28.07 0.08
C SER A 759 -38.38 28.82 -1.10
N GLU A 760 -38.94 29.98 -1.46
CA GLU A 760 -38.41 30.83 -2.52
C GLU A 760 -37.01 31.35 -2.22
N LYS A 761 -36.75 31.74 -0.97
CA LYS A 761 -35.41 32.15 -0.53
C LYS A 761 -34.39 31.03 -0.71
N VAL A 762 -34.73 29.80 -0.31
CA VAL A 762 -33.85 28.63 -0.47
C VAL A 762 -33.66 28.29 -1.95
N ARG A 763 -34.69 28.43 -2.81
CA ARG A 763 -34.56 28.28 -4.27
C ARG A 763 -33.60 29.31 -4.88
N ALA A 764 -33.66 30.56 -4.43
CA ALA A 764 -32.74 31.60 -4.88
C ALA A 764 -31.29 31.28 -4.47
N GLU A 765 -31.07 30.85 -3.22
CA GLU A 765 -29.76 30.40 -2.73
C GLU A 765 -29.23 29.21 -3.56
N LEU A 766 -30.10 28.25 -3.87
CA LEU A 766 -29.76 27.11 -4.70
C LEU A 766 -29.39 27.52 -6.14
N TYR A 767 -30.14 28.44 -6.74
CA TYR A 767 -29.87 28.95 -8.08
C TYR A 767 -28.52 29.69 -8.14
N GLU A 768 -28.24 30.55 -7.17
CA GLU A 768 -26.96 31.24 -7.04
C GLU A 768 -25.81 30.24 -6.88
N TRP A 769 -25.99 29.23 -6.03
CA TRP A 769 -25.03 28.15 -5.83
C TRP A 769 -24.72 27.39 -7.14
N ARG A 770 -25.75 26.92 -7.86
CA ARG A 770 -25.58 26.20 -9.14
C ARG A 770 -24.87 27.05 -10.20
N ARG A 771 -25.13 28.36 -10.22
CA ARG A 771 -24.48 29.32 -11.13
C ARG A 771 -22.98 29.46 -10.84
N THR A 772 -22.58 29.46 -9.58
CA THR A 772 -21.16 29.61 -9.19
C THR A 772 -20.31 28.37 -9.49
N ILE A 773 -20.90 27.17 -9.53
CA ILE A 773 -20.21 25.89 -9.75
C ILE A 773 -19.94 25.57 -11.22
N ALA A 774 -20.48 26.35 -12.15
CA ALA A 774 -20.49 26.07 -13.58
C ALA A 774 -19.12 26.06 -14.29
N LYS A 775 -17.99 26.15 -13.58
CA LYS A 775 -16.65 26.00 -14.19
C LYS A 775 -15.95 24.76 -13.63
N PRO A 776 -15.86 23.66 -14.41
CA PRO A 776 -15.08 22.51 -13.99
C PRO A 776 -13.64 22.93 -13.74
N THR A 777 -13.09 22.50 -12.61
CA THR A 777 -11.67 22.74 -12.32
C THR A 777 -10.86 21.77 -13.17
N ASP A 778 -10.09 22.30 -14.13
CA ASP A 778 -9.13 21.52 -14.89
C ASP A 778 -7.88 21.27 -14.03
N LEU A 779 -7.90 20.19 -13.27
CA LEU A 779 -6.80 19.79 -12.40
C LEU A 779 -5.55 19.38 -13.19
N MET A 780 -5.73 18.86 -14.41
CA MET A 780 -4.63 18.36 -15.23
C MET A 780 -3.78 19.51 -15.77
N SER A 781 -4.38 20.62 -16.20
CA SER A 781 -3.59 21.81 -16.57
C SER A 781 -2.85 22.39 -15.36
N LEU A 782 -3.50 22.49 -14.20
CA LEU A 782 -2.90 23.05 -12.98
C LEU A 782 -1.63 22.31 -12.54
N ILE A 783 -1.58 20.98 -12.64
CA ILE A 783 -0.38 20.21 -12.25
C ILE A 783 0.78 20.32 -13.26
N HIS A 784 0.50 20.74 -14.49
CA HIS A 784 1.49 20.91 -15.54
C HIS A 784 2.06 22.33 -15.62
N GLU A 785 1.40 23.31 -15.01
CA GLU A 785 1.90 24.67 -14.86
C GLU A 785 3.08 24.76 -13.87
N GLU A 786 3.96 25.75 -14.08
CA GLU A 786 4.99 26.06 -13.09
C GLU A 786 4.39 26.62 -11.80
N PRO A 787 5.03 26.40 -10.63
CA PRO A 787 4.52 26.90 -9.37
C PRO A 787 4.45 28.43 -9.38
N THR A 788 3.22 28.95 -9.37
CA THR A 788 2.93 30.39 -9.42
C THR A 788 3.41 31.14 -8.17
N ARG A 789 3.65 30.43 -7.06
CA ARG A 789 4.13 30.99 -5.80
C ARG A 789 5.39 30.27 -5.32
N THR A 790 6.33 31.04 -4.81
CA THR A 790 7.50 30.50 -4.11
C THR A 790 7.10 30.01 -2.72
N LEU A 791 7.84 29.02 -2.18
CA LEU A 791 7.63 28.51 -0.81
C LEU A 791 7.66 29.64 0.24
N HIS A 792 8.52 30.65 0.04
CA HIS A 792 8.61 31.81 0.93
C HIS A 792 7.34 32.68 0.91
N GLN A 793 6.79 32.95 -0.28
CA GLN A 793 5.53 33.68 -0.41
C GLN A 793 4.37 32.91 0.23
N PHE A 794 4.32 31.59 0.01
CA PHE A 794 3.32 30.71 0.63
C PHE A 794 3.38 30.75 2.17
N LEU A 795 4.57 30.72 2.76
CA LEU A 795 4.75 30.77 4.21
C LEU A 795 4.38 32.14 4.80
N HIS A 796 4.73 33.23 4.12
CA HIS A 796 4.38 34.59 4.55
C HIS A 796 2.86 34.86 4.53
N ASP A 797 2.14 34.32 3.55
CA ASP A 797 0.67 34.40 3.52
C ASP A 797 0.03 33.50 4.60
N SER A 798 0.74 32.44 5.00
CA SER A 798 0.28 31.50 6.01
C SER A 798 0.47 31.99 7.43
N THR A 799 1.53 32.75 7.74
CA THR A 799 1.70 33.39 9.06
C THR A 799 0.60 34.39 9.35
N LYS A 800 0.23 35.22 8.36
CA LYS A 800 -0.93 36.12 8.45
C LYS A 800 -2.23 35.38 8.75
N PHE A 801 -2.38 34.17 8.20
CA PHE A 801 -3.56 33.34 8.44
C PHE A 801 -3.54 32.63 9.80
N GLN A 802 -2.38 32.19 10.28
CA GLN A 802 -2.24 31.65 11.64
C GLN A 802 -2.61 32.72 12.67
N GLU A 803 -2.09 33.95 12.50
CA GLU A 803 -2.44 35.06 13.39
C GLU A 803 -3.95 35.38 13.37
N THR A 804 -4.62 35.27 12.22
CA THR A 804 -6.06 35.48 12.15
C THR A 804 -6.86 34.30 12.73
N THR A 805 -6.44 33.05 12.48
CA THR A 805 -7.12 31.87 13.06
C THR A 805 -6.91 31.77 14.57
N ASP A 806 -5.72 32.07 15.08
CA ASP A 806 -5.43 32.12 16.51
C ASP A 806 -6.20 33.26 17.20
N ARG A 807 -6.32 34.43 16.55
CA ARG A 807 -7.17 35.53 17.04
C ARG A 807 -8.65 35.14 17.05
N VAL A 808 -9.14 34.45 16.01
CA VAL A 808 -10.53 33.98 15.93
C VAL A 808 -10.80 32.89 16.96
N HIS A 809 -9.90 31.92 17.14
CA HIS A 809 -10.02 30.90 18.20
C HIS A 809 -9.98 31.54 19.59
N ALA A 810 -9.09 32.51 19.84
CA ALA A 810 -9.05 33.27 21.10
C ALA A 810 -10.34 34.05 21.33
N LEU A 811 -10.92 34.66 20.29
CA LEU A 811 -12.23 35.32 20.32
C LEU A 811 -13.38 34.34 20.60
N ILE A 812 -13.38 33.17 19.97
CA ILE A 812 -14.40 32.12 20.21
C ILE A 812 -14.28 31.58 21.63
N HIS A 813 -13.06 31.31 22.13
CA HIS A 813 -12.85 30.87 23.51
C HIS A 813 -13.22 31.94 24.53
N THR A 814 -12.97 33.22 24.26
CA THR A 814 -13.41 34.32 25.13
C THR A 814 -14.92 34.50 25.10
N GLN A 815 -15.57 34.33 23.95
CA GLN A 815 -17.03 34.34 23.82
C GLN A 815 -17.70 33.13 24.50
N LEU A 816 -17.11 31.94 24.41
CA LEU A 816 -17.57 30.73 25.10
C LEU A 816 -17.35 30.85 26.62
N ARG A 817 -16.23 31.44 27.08
CA ARG A 817 -16.01 31.79 28.49
C ARG A 817 -17.00 32.84 28.99
N ALA A 818 -17.42 33.79 28.14
CA ALA A 818 -18.44 34.77 28.48
C ALA A 818 -19.84 34.13 28.58
N LYS A 819 -20.16 33.14 27.74
CA LYS A 819 -21.44 32.39 27.78
C LYS A 819 -21.54 31.35 28.91
N ASN A 820 -20.41 30.80 29.39
CA ASN A 820 -20.38 29.81 30.46
C ASN A 820 -20.22 30.41 31.89
N ARG A 821 -20.39 31.72 32.06
CA ARG A 821 -20.51 32.31 33.41
C ARG A 821 -21.90 32.01 33.98
N ILE A 822 -22.05 30.84 34.60
CA ILE A 822 -23.02 30.66 35.67
C ILE A 822 -22.50 31.50 36.84
N PRO A 823 -23.28 32.46 37.38
CA PRO A 823 -22.85 33.22 38.54
C PRO A 823 -22.82 32.27 39.74
N ILE A 824 -21.62 31.87 40.17
CA ILE A 824 -21.42 31.21 41.46
C ILE A 824 -21.56 32.33 42.51
N PRO A 825 -22.49 32.24 43.47
CA PRO A 825 -22.51 33.17 44.58
C PRO A 825 -21.27 32.86 45.45
N ILE A 826 -20.28 33.74 45.38
CA ILE A 826 -19.14 33.71 46.30
C ILE A 826 -19.68 34.17 47.66
N PRO A 827 -19.52 33.40 48.75
CA PRO A 827 -19.82 33.89 50.09
C PRO A 827 -18.84 35.03 50.37
N THR A 828 -19.37 36.20 50.71
CA THR A 828 -18.59 37.34 51.18
C THR A 828 -17.79 36.96 52.41
N THR A 829 -16.49 36.69 52.24
CA THR A 829 -15.55 36.62 53.36
C THR A 829 -15.33 38.03 53.87
N ASN A 830 -15.85 38.29 55.06
CA ASN A 830 -15.56 39.48 55.84
C ASN A 830 -14.05 39.67 55.99
N THR A 831 -13.67 40.93 55.88
CA THR A 831 -12.37 41.53 56.13
C THR A 831 -11.79 41.13 57.48
N LYS A 832 -10.46 40.94 57.54
CA LYS A 832 -9.55 41.54 58.53
C LYS A 832 -8.07 41.30 58.17
N THR A 833 -7.47 42.37 57.65
CA THR A 833 -6.14 42.91 57.98
C THR A 833 -5.24 42.12 58.95
N HIS A 834 -3.99 41.88 58.55
CA HIS A 834 -2.71 42.25 59.20
C HIS A 834 -1.56 41.70 58.29
N GLN A 835 -0.76 42.54 57.59
CA GLN A 835 0.51 43.15 58.04
C GLN A 835 1.40 42.11 58.75
N GLU A 836 2.56 41.66 58.24
CA GLU A 836 3.82 42.37 58.03
C GLU A 836 4.95 41.35 57.70
N ALA A 837 6.03 41.88 57.10
CA ALA A 837 7.38 41.33 56.84
C ALA A 837 7.57 40.31 55.72
#